data_AF-A0A0F9MSV8-F1
#
_entry.id   AF-A0A0F9MSV8-F1
#
_cell.length_a   1.000
_cell.length_b   1.000
_cell.length_c   1.000
_cell.angle_alpha   90.00
_cell.angle_beta   90.00
_cell.angle_gamma   90.00
#
_symmetry.space_group_name_H-M   'P 1'
#
loop_
_entity.id
_entity.type
_entity.pdbx_description
1 polymer ?
#
loop_
_entity_poly.entity_id
_entity_poly.type
_entity_poly.pdbx_seq_one_letter_code
_entity_poly.pdbx_strand_id
1 'polypeptide(L)'
;MSSIPYQPLVQMAPKALRQEDYAGVLVPHSGYKDAKIIIVGEAPGWDEVQDRKPFVGRAGQILEQCFHVAGLARAELYLTNVVKIYTPGNDISSFWNEKNGLTEKGKVWRTRLIEELKEIDGDIIIALGNVALSALCDIPSGITKWRGSLLESPYINKKIIPSIHPASVNYGNFFARYYIVHDLKLAIKCIGKPRSSLLIDRNYIIKPSLEQSLDYLSDIYKERKLTAFDIEIGGGEVSCISFSNDPTEAISIPVMHYSPSEEAKVWRMIDKVLHSESIPKMGQYIIFDTQWLLAHNKIHVRGQLEDIQIAHHILYPDFPATLGFIISMQLEGEPYYKDEGKQYKLAQIKDWDQFWQYNCKDSTHALSSWLALEPQIQERGYYETYRFTMDLFDPLNFMMLRGVDTDKIALETVKKVVSAKRDEAQKELNLLAGASLNTNSPKQVQAYFYGTLGIPPFTKYNRKTKKSTITTDDKSMQKMARGTKTREPVREAKLVQEIRGARKLIGTYLDVSVDKDGRFRCAYKPRGTTSGRLSSTKTLEGTGMNHQNLPRSFRTFMVPDPNHVFIEWDEVQAEWVVVAYLSGDARMIRIHEQGLDAHLISGGQISLLPEEYVELEYEYVGGSRDEGEIEARRLNLEADYSEWSRQSLKILHPNSFLPRTFSIRQVGKHSNHGFNYDMTAGRFASEYETSLDDAVIIHDRYFAGYPAIKQWHERVKEQLAKNRTLENFYGRKRRFLGEWGETLFKSAYDFIPQSTVVDLVNRGLLRLYSARLPWIKPLQIILQGHDSIMAQYPTDNIRYLALACVAGFEALDEEIEYLGRTFRINTDMKIGYNWRDMVKVEGPIDVNSFVRRLPKILEEAKDLHNDARKKDLENLEDLLKDEEGEYIENLP
;
A
#
# COMPACT_ATOMS: atom_id res chain seq x y z
N MET A 1 31.48 -13.38 45.61
CA MET A 1 32.51 -14.32 45.15
C MET A 1 31.88 -15.69 44.89
N SER A 2 31.67 -16.03 43.61
CA SER A 2 31.65 -17.39 43.08
C SER A 2 31.92 -17.25 41.57
N SER A 3 32.95 -17.95 41.12
CA SER A 3 33.81 -17.60 39.98
C SER A 3 33.30 -18.14 38.65
N ILE A 4 33.06 -17.23 37.70
CA ILE A 4 33.20 -17.53 36.26
C ILE A 4 34.71 -17.40 35.98
N PRO A 5 35.37 -18.38 35.33
CA PRO A 5 36.81 -18.34 35.14
C PRO A 5 37.21 -17.15 34.26
N TYR A 6 38.05 -16.28 34.80
CA TYR A 6 38.77 -15.25 34.08
C TYR A 6 39.84 -15.94 33.22
N GLN A 7 39.77 -15.80 31.89
CA GLN A 7 40.89 -16.14 31.01
C GLN A 7 41.71 -14.88 30.73
N PRO A 8 42.97 -14.79 31.18
CA PRO A 8 43.88 -13.75 30.71
C PRO A 8 44.28 -14.04 29.26
N LEU A 9 44.31 -13.01 28.41
CA LEU A 9 44.78 -13.12 27.03
C LEU A 9 46.28 -13.40 26.99
N VAL A 10 46.62 -14.53 26.36
CA VAL A 10 47.98 -14.86 25.93
C VAL A 10 48.40 -13.86 24.85
N GLN A 11 49.55 -13.19 25.02
CA GLN A 11 50.23 -12.52 23.90
C GLN A 11 50.71 -13.61 22.93
N MET A 12 50.04 -13.77 21.79
CA MET A 12 50.47 -14.67 20.72
C MET A 12 50.36 -14.00 19.34
N ALA A 13 51.43 -14.13 18.57
CA ALA A 13 51.60 -13.66 17.20
C ALA A 13 50.72 -14.45 16.19
N PRO A 14 50.54 -13.99 14.94
CA PRO A 14 49.29 -14.10 14.20
C PRO A 14 49.11 -15.46 13.51
N LYS A 15 48.20 -16.28 14.05
CA LYS A 15 47.39 -17.24 13.27
C LYS A 15 45.95 -16.74 13.31
N ALA A 16 45.23 -16.86 12.20
CA ALA A 16 43.82 -16.47 12.11
C ALA A 16 42.97 -17.29 13.09
N LEU A 17 42.73 -16.74 14.29
CA LEU A 17 41.88 -17.32 15.33
C LEU A 17 40.41 -17.25 14.89
N ARG A 18 39.61 -18.24 15.29
CA ARG A 18 38.17 -18.31 14.93
C ARG A 18 37.36 -17.55 15.99
N GLN A 19 36.19 -17.00 15.60
CA GLN A 19 35.34 -16.24 16.52
C GLN A 19 34.93 -17.01 17.78
N GLU A 20 34.82 -18.33 17.68
CA GLU A 20 34.51 -19.25 18.79
C GLU A 20 35.54 -19.18 19.93
N ASP A 21 36.79 -18.88 19.62
CA ASP A 21 37.90 -18.82 20.59
C ASP A 21 37.79 -17.59 21.53
N TYR A 22 36.91 -16.65 21.22
CA TYR A 22 36.69 -15.40 21.99
C TYR A 22 35.36 -15.39 22.75
N ALA A 23 34.66 -16.52 22.81
CA ALA A 23 33.44 -16.65 23.58
C ALA A 23 33.67 -16.23 25.05
N GLY A 24 32.86 -15.31 25.56
CA GLY A 24 32.97 -14.83 26.93
C GLY A 24 33.94 -13.66 27.14
N VAL A 25 34.63 -13.16 26.11
CA VAL A 25 35.51 -12.00 26.23
C VAL A 25 34.70 -10.76 26.62
N LEU A 26 35.13 -10.10 27.70
CA LEU A 26 34.48 -8.91 28.25
C LEU A 26 34.83 -7.66 27.43
N VAL A 27 33.80 -6.94 26.99
CA VAL A 27 33.91 -5.59 26.45
C VAL A 27 33.40 -4.60 27.50
N PRO A 28 34.25 -3.71 28.04
CA PRO A 28 33.83 -2.75 29.05
C PRO A 28 32.93 -1.65 28.45
N HIS A 29 32.38 -0.82 29.34
CA HIS A 29 31.70 0.42 28.96
C HIS A 29 32.71 1.45 28.41
N SER A 30 32.21 2.53 27.84
CA SER A 30 33.00 3.68 27.37
C SER A 30 32.28 4.99 27.69
N GLY A 31 33.02 6.02 28.12
CA GLY A 31 32.46 7.33 28.48
C GLY A 31 32.78 7.72 29.92
N TYR A 32 32.46 8.96 30.29
CA TYR A 32 32.71 9.52 31.62
C TYR A 32 31.46 9.42 32.51
N LYS A 33 31.64 9.41 33.84
CA LYS A 33 30.53 9.26 34.80
C LYS A 33 29.61 10.49 34.88
N ASP A 34 30.08 11.65 34.45
CA ASP A 34 29.33 12.91 34.41
C ASP A 34 28.45 13.06 33.15
N ALA A 35 28.52 12.10 32.22
CA ALA A 35 27.70 12.05 31.02
C ALA A 35 26.20 12.14 31.34
N LYS A 36 25.48 13.00 30.61
CA LYS A 36 24.05 13.26 30.86
C LYS A 36 23.11 12.25 30.21
N ILE A 37 23.56 11.60 29.14
CA ILE A 37 22.81 10.58 28.41
C ILE A 37 23.61 9.28 28.42
N ILE A 38 22.91 8.20 28.77
CA ILE A 38 23.44 6.84 28.79
C ILE A 38 22.81 6.05 27.65
N ILE A 39 23.62 5.31 26.90
CA ILE A 39 23.18 4.42 25.82
C ILE A 39 23.41 2.98 26.26
N VAL A 40 22.34 2.19 26.29
CA VAL A 40 22.39 0.77 26.68
C VAL A 40 22.00 -0.09 25.49
N GLY A 41 22.93 -0.92 25.02
CA GLY A 41 22.71 -1.91 23.98
C GLY A 41 22.55 -3.33 24.53
N GLU A 42 22.49 -4.29 23.62
CA GLU A 42 22.24 -5.69 23.93
C GLU A 42 23.49 -6.41 24.44
N ALA A 43 24.46 -6.64 23.55
CA ALA A 43 25.69 -7.39 23.78
C ALA A 43 26.77 -6.95 22.79
N PRO A 44 28.07 -7.14 23.10
CA PRO A 44 29.12 -6.75 22.19
C PRO A 44 29.20 -7.66 20.96
N GLY A 45 29.47 -7.07 19.80
CA GLY A 45 29.79 -7.76 18.55
C GLY A 45 31.29 -8.02 18.36
N TRP A 46 31.65 -8.71 17.27
CA TRP A 46 33.04 -9.09 16.98
C TRP A 46 34.01 -7.90 16.94
N ASP A 47 33.67 -6.83 16.20
CA ASP A 47 34.51 -5.64 16.08
C ASP A 47 34.76 -4.97 17.46
N GLU A 48 33.77 -5.07 18.35
CA GLU A 48 33.82 -4.49 19.69
C GLU A 48 34.71 -5.29 20.64
N VAL A 49 34.88 -6.59 20.40
CA VAL A 49 35.89 -7.42 21.06
C VAL A 49 37.30 -7.00 20.65
N GLN A 50 37.50 -6.73 19.35
CA GLN A 50 38.81 -6.34 18.82
C GLN A 50 39.26 -4.99 19.39
N ASP A 51 38.35 -4.01 19.40
CA ASP A 51 38.66 -2.64 19.85
C ASP A 51 38.45 -2.44 21.36
N ARG A 52 37.87 -3.44 22.05
CA ARG A 52 37.48 -3.39 23.48
C ARG A 52 36.62 -2.18 23.82
N LYS A 53 35.76 -1.77 22.89
CA LYS A 53 34.85 -0.62 23.03
C LYS A 53 33.47 -0.99 22.48
N PRO A 54 32.37 -0.60 23.14
CA PRO A 54 31.02 -0.89 22.65
C PRO A 54 30.67 0.00 21.46
N PHE A 55 29.78 -0.44 20.58
CA PHE A 55 29.28 0.32 19.43
C PHE A 55 30.37 0.87 18.49
N VAL A 56 31.34 0.04 18.12
CA VAL A 56 32.34 0.39 17.09
C VAL A 56 32.14 -0.36 15.77
N GLY A 57 31.37 -1.46 15.79
CA GLY A 57 31.08 -2.24 14.58
C GLY A 57 30.06 -1.55 13.67
N ARG A 58 29.57 -2.27 12.67
CA ARG A 58 28.64 -1.73 11.65
C ARG A 58 27.40 -1.05 12.24
N ALA A 59 26.79 -1.63 13.28
CA ALA A 59 25.65 -1.02 13.98
C ALA A 59 26.06 0.24 14.75
N GLY A 60 27.26 0.23 15.35
CA GLY A 60 27.85 1.40 16.00
C GLY A 60 28.11 2.56 15.06
N GLN A 61 28.57 2.31 13.83
CA GLN A 61 28.77 3.35 12.81
C GLN A 61 27.46 4.04 12.41
N ILE A 62 26.36 3.28 12.30
CA ILE A 62 25.03 3.86 12.06
C ILE A 62 24.59 4.71 13.25
N LEU A 63 24.83 4.23 14.46
CA LEU A 63 24.50 4.96 15.68
C LEU A 63 25.31 6.26 15.79
N GLU A 64 26.58 6.23 15.42
CA GLU A 64 27.46 7.41 15.37
C GLU A 64 26.93 8.47 14.38
N GLN A 65 26.46 8.04 13.20
CA GLN A 65 25.77 8.94 12.26
C GLN A 65 24.50 9.54 12.88
N CYS A 66 23.74 8.75 13.63
CA CYS A 66 22.54 9.24 14.32
C CYS A 66 22.89 10.24 15.43
N PHE A 67 23.96 10.02 16.19
CA PHE A 67 24.47 10.99 17.17
C PHE A 67 24.80 12.32 16.50
N HIS A 68 25.57 12.28 15.41
CA HIS A 68 25.94 13.48 14.67
C HIS A 68 24.71 14.28 14.18
N VAL A 69 23.71 13.61 13.60
CA VAL A 69 22.46 14.25 13.12
C VAL A 69 21.60 14.75 14.29
N ALA A 70 21.65 14.09 15.45
CA ALA A 70 20.99 14.54 16.67
C ALA A 70 21.72 15.71 17.36
N GLY A 71 22.97 16.00 16.97
CA GLY A 71 23.80 17.03 17.60
C GLY A 71 24.51 16.57 18.87
N LEU A 72 24.81 15.27 19.00
CA LEU A 72 25.51 14.66 20.13
C LEU A 72 26.93 14.26 19.72
N ALA A 73 27.92 14.56 20.58
CA ALA A 73 29.25 13.98 20.44
C ALA A 73 29.36 12.70 21.27
N ARG A 74 29.96 11.65 20.71
CA ARG A 74 30.17 10.37 21.42
C ARG A 74 30.86 10.54 22.79
N ALA A 75 31.77 11.52 22.90
CA ALA A 75 32.50 11.80 24.14
C ALA A 75 31.60 12.30 25.30
N GLU A 76 30.40 12.81 24.98
CA GLU A 76 29.41 13.30 25.96
C GLU A 76 28.47 12.18 26.45
N LEU A 77 28.61 10.98 25.89
CA LEU A 77 27.73 9.83 26.13
C LEU A 77 28.43 8.77 26.98
N TYR A 78 27.65 8.09 27.82
CA TYR A 78 28.06 6.85 28.46
C TYR A 78 27.48 5.66 27.68
N LEU A 79 28.34 4.81 27.13
CA LEU A 79 27.97 3.69 26.26
C LEU A 79 28.25 2.37 26.95
N THR A 80 27.23 1.52 27.07
CA THR A 80 27.33 0.21 27.70
C THR A 80 26.35 -0.80 27.09
N ASN A 81 26.44 -2.06 27.51
CA ASN A 81 25.56 -3.15 27.07
C ASN A 81 25.00 -3.87 28.30
N VAL A 82 23.81 -4.47 28.16
CA VAL A 82 23.24 -5.35 29.20
C VAL A 82 24.18 -6.52 29.46
N VAL A 83 24.49 -7.29 28.42
CA VAL A 83 25.45 -8.38 28.48
C VAL A 83 26.79 -7.86 28.00
N LYS A 84 27.84 -7.94 28.82
CA LYS A 84 29.16 -7.36 28.48
C LYS A 84 30.14 -8.33 27.87
N ILE A 85 29.71 -9.55 27.61
CA ILE A 85 30.56 -10.61 27.06
C ILE A 85 30.16 -10.93 25.63
N TYR A 86 31.15 -11.23 24.79
CA TYR A 86 30.90 -11.67 23.42
C TYR A 86 30.29 -13.06 23.40
N THR A 87 29.23 -13.22 22.62
CA THR A 87 28.65 -14.52 22.30
C THR A 87 28.91 -14.83 20.82
N PRO A 88 29.48 -16.00 20.48
CA PRO A 88 29.69 -16.38 19.09
C PRO A 88 28.40 -16.29 18.28
N GLY A 89 28.50 -15.74 17.07
CA GLY A 89 27.33 -15.49 16.21
C GLY A 89 26.37 -14.42 16.73
N ASN A 90 26.74 -13.67 17.78
CA ASN A 90 25.87 -12.74 18.52
C ASN A 90 24.60 -13.42 19.06
N ASP A 91 24.67 -14.72 19.40
CA ASP A 91 23.54 -15.44 19.96
C ASP A 91 23.38 -15.10 21.45
N ILE A 92 22.28 -14.43 21.77
CA ILE A 92 21.93 -13.99 23.13
C ILE A 92 20.78 -14.82 23.74
N SER A 93 20.34 -15.90 23.09
CA SER A 93 19.21 -16.72 23.51
C SER A 93 19.31 -17.24 24.95
N SER A 94 20.54 -17.48 25.42
CA SER A 94 20.81 -17.91 26.79
C SER A 94 20.59 -16.82 27.85
N PHE A 95 20.52 -15.55 27.45
CA PHE A 95 20.33 -14.38 28.31
C PHE A 95 18.94 -13.75 28.15
N TRP A 96 18.37 -13.80 26.95
CA TRP A 96 17.06 -13.24 26.66
C TRP A 96 16.37 -14.03 25.54
N ASN A 97 15.05 -14.16 25.62
CA ASN A 97 14.22 -14.67 24.53
C ASN A 97 12.91 -13.92 24.42
N GLU A 98 12.32 -13.93 23.23
CA GLU A 98 11.12 -13.14 22.91
C GLU A 98 9.89 -13.54 23.75
N LYS A 99 9.78 -14.80 24.15
CA LYS A 99 8.62 -15.33 24.87
C LYS A 99 8.61 -14.97 26.35
N ASN A 100 9.77 -15.07 27.00
CA ASN A 100 9.91 -14.99 28.46
C ASN A 100 10.74 -13.79 28.93
N GLY A 101 11.27 -12.97 28.01
CA GLY A 101 12.17 -11.87 28.34
C GLY A 101 13.54 -12.36 28.84
N LEU A 102 14.09 -11.69 29.85
CA LEU A 102 15.39 -12.06 30.45
C LEU A 102 15.34 -13.42 31.15
N THR A 103 16.30 -14.28 30.82
CA THR A 103 16.54 -15.55 31.54
C THR A 103 17.20 -15.29 32.89
N GLU A 104 17.36 -16.32 33.73
CA GLU A 104 18.12 -16.20 34.98
C GLU A 104 19.56 -15.68 34.76
N LYS A 105 20.23 -16.10 33.68
CA LYS A 105 21.55 -15.56 33.33
C LYS A 105 21.46 -14.08 32.93
N GLY A 106 20.42 -13.69 32.18
CA GLY A 106 20.16 -12.30 31.82
C GLY A 106 19.89 -11.41 33.04
N LYS A 107 19.16 -11.92 34.03
CA LYS A 107 18.87 -11.21 35.29
C LYS A 107 20.13 -10.91 36.11
N VAL A 108 21.13 -11.81 36.10
CA VAL A 108 22.44 -11.53 36.70
C VAL A 108 23.14 -10.34 36.04
N TRP A 109 23.10 -10.28 34.71
CA TRP A 109 23.65 -9.15 33.95
C TRP A 109 22.88 -7.85 34.17
N ARG A 110 21.54 -7.92 34.29
CA ARG A 110 20.72 -6.78 34.72
C ARG A 110 21.17 -6.24 36.07
N THR A 111 21.36 -7.09 37.08
CA THR A 111 21.81 -6.62 38.41
C THR A 111 23.12 -5.84 38.31
N ARG A 112 24.09 -6.35 37.56
CA ARG A 112 25.38 -5.67 37.32
C ARG A 112 25.22 -4.35 36.58
N LEU A 113 24.38 -4.32 35.54
CA LEU A 113 24.08 -3.11 34.80
C LEU A 113 23.47 -2.05 35.73
N ILE A 114 22.50 -2.42 36.56
CA ILE A 114 21.85 -1.48 37.50
C ILE A 114 22.84 -0.94 38.54
N GLU A 115 23.75 -1.76 39.05
CA GLU A 115 24.83 -1.31 39.95
C GLU A 115 25.75 -0.29 39.27
N GLU A 116 26.16 -0.55 38.03
CA GLU A 116 26.96 0.39 37.22
C GLU A 116 26.23 1.70 36.96
N LEU A 117 24.96 1.65 36.53
CA LEU A 117 24.20 2.84 36.17
C LEU A 117 23.92 3.76 37.36
N LYS A 118 23.92 3.24 38.59
CA LYS A 118 23.81 4.05 39.81
C LYS A 118 25.00 4.98 40.03
N GLU A 119 26.18 4.63 39.49
CA GLU A 119 27.40 5.44 39.62
C GLU A 119 27.52 6.55 38.56
N ILE A 120 26.54 6.67 37.66
CA ILE A 120 26.54 7.63 36.55
C ILE A 120 25.57 8.77 36.86
N ASP A 121 26.01 10.01 36.69
CA ASP A 121 25.25 11.21 37.01
C ASP A 121 24.04 11.42 36.07
N GLY A 122 24.09 10.90 34.84
CA GLY A 122 23.07 11.13 33.82
C GLY A 122 21.70 10.56 34.18
N ASP A 123 20.65 11.38 34.04
CA ASP A 123 19.27 11.01 34.41
C ASP A 123 18.51 10.25 33.33
N ILE A 124 19.10 10.09 32.14
CA ILE A 124 18.41 9.60 30.95
C ILE A 124 19.16 8.41 30.35
N ILE A 125 18.43 7.32 30.15
CA ILE A 125 18.93 6.11 29.51
C ILE A 125 18.16 5.87 28.22
N ILE A 126 18.89 5.74 27.11
CA ILE A 126 18.36 5.25 25.84
C ILE A 126 18.55 3.74 25.79
N ALA A 127 17.44 3.00 25.82
CA ALA A 127 17.43 1.55 25.77
C ALA A 127 17.30 1.08 24.32
N LEU A 128 18.39 0.59 23.71
CA LEU A 128 18.42 0.16 22.31
C LEU A 128 17.97 -1.30 22.17
N GLY A 129 16.79 -1.50 21.59
CA GLY A 129 16.25 -2.84 21.32
C GLY A 129 15.51 -3.49 22.50
N ASN A 130 14.94 -4.67 22.25
CA ASN A 130 14.11 -5.38 23.24
C ASN A 130 14.90 -5.82 24.47
N VAL A 131 16.17 -6.20 24.32
CA VAL A 131 16.97 -6.73 25.44
C VAL A 131 17.27 -5.63 26.46
N ALA A 132 17.73 -4.47 26.00
CA ALA A 132 17.95 -3.30 26.85
C ALA A 132 16.66 -2.85 27.53
N LEU A 133 15.55 -2.81 26.78
CA LEU A 133 14.24 -2.47 27.32
C LEU A 133 13.79 -3.44 28.42
N SER A 134 13.87 -4.76 28.17
CA SER A 134 13.53 -5.78 29.17
C SER A 134 14.46 -5.78 30.39
N ALA A 135 15.70 -5.29 30.26
CA ALA A 135 16.61 -5.17 31.39
C ALA A 135 16.29 -3.97 32.29
N LEU A 136 15.71 -2.92 31.72
CA LEU A 136 15.47 -1.66 32.41
C LEU A 136 14.01 -1.49 32.83
N CYS A 137 13.06 -2.16 32.19
CA CYS A 137 11.62 -1.99 32.42
C CYS A 137 10.88 -3.33 32.49
N ASP A 138 9.83 -3.38 33.31
CA ASP A 138 8.92 -4.53 33.41
C ASP A 138 7.69 -4.35 32.49
N ILE A 139 7.94 -4.26 31.18
CA ILE A 139 6.89 -4.07 30.17
C ILE A 139 6.91 -5.17 29.10
N PRO A 140 5.77 -5.45 28.43
CA PRO A 140 5.72 -6.41 27.33
C PRO A 140 6.72 -6.08 26.21
N SER A 141 7.32 -7.12 25.63
CA SER A 141 8.27 -7.00 24.51
C SER A 141 7.63 -6.31 23.29
N GLY A 142 8.43 -5.56 22.53
CA GLY A 142 7.97 -4.85 21.34
C GLY A 142 8.56 -3.45 21.21
N ILE A 143 9.87 -3.35 20.96
CA ILE A 143 10.59 -2.07 20.89
C ILE A 143 9.95 -1.07 19.91
N THR A 144 9.39 -1.55 18.79
CA THR A 144 8.73 -0.69 17.80
C THR A 144 7.47 0.00 18.33
N LYS A 145 6.83 -0.55 19.37
CA LYS A 145 5.67 0.06 20.05
C LYS A 145 6.10 1.10 21.07
N TRP A 146 7.11 0.76 21.88
CA TRP A 146 7.55 1.56 23.03
C TRP A 146 8.58 2.64 22.69
N ARG A 147 9.12 2.64 21.48
CA ARG A 147 10.12 3.65 21.07
C ARG A 147 9.53 5.06 21.18
N GLY A 148 10.34 6.00 21.64
CA GLY A 148 9.91 7.39 21.84
C GLY A 148 9.04 7.64 23.08
N SER A 149 8.71 6.60 23.86
CA SER A 149 8.06 6.77 25.17
C SER A 149 9.06 7.21 26.23
N LEU A 150 8.61 8.04 27.18
CA LEU A 150 9.34 8.39 28.39
C LEU A 150 8.84 7.52 29.54
N LEU A 151 9.63 6.51 29.91
CA LEU A 151 9.28 5.49 30.89
C LEU A 151 10.05 5.67 32.20
N GLU A 152 9.53 5.05 33.25
CA GLU A 152 10.24 4.83 34.51
C GLU A 152 10.76 3.41 34.58
N SER A 153 11.93 3.26 35.19
CA SER A 153 12.46 1.95 35.52
C SER A 153 12.07 1.58 36.95
N PRO A 154 11.51 0.37 37.19
CA PRO A 154 11.30 -0.11 38.54
C PRO A 154 12.62 -0.47 39.25
N TYR A 155 13.75 -0.46 38.54
CA TYR A 155 15.06 -0.89 39.04
C TYR A 155 16.01 0.27 39.32
N ILE A 156 15.81 1.42 38.69
CA ILE A 156 16.67 2.60 38.84
C ILE A 156 15.86 3.89 38.68
N ASN A 157 16.15 4.90 39.52
CA ASN A 157 15.50 6.20 39.44
C ASN A 157 16.08 7.06 38.30
N LYS A 158 15.90 6.61 37.05
CA LYS A 158 16.32 7.30 35.83
C LYS A 158 15.22 7.18 34.76
N LYS A 159 15.11 8.19 33.90
CA LYS A 159 14.17 8.21 32.77
C LYS A 159 14.67 7.27 31.68
N ILE A 160 13.80 6.40 31.18
CA ILE A 160 14.12 5.45 30.11
C ILE A 160 13.42 5.89 28.83
N ILE A 161 14.18 6.05 27.75
CA ILE A 161 13.65 6.28 26.39
C ILE A 161 14.01 5.05 25.56
N PRO A 162 13.05 4.17 25.24
CA PRO A 162 13.31 3.06 24.35
C PRO A 162 13.57 3.58 22.93
N SER A 163 14.51 2.95 22.22
CA SER A 163 14.76 3.23 20.81
C SER A 163 15.14 1.95 20.05
N ILE A 164 14.96 1.98 18.73
CA ILE A 164 15.26 0.83 17.89
C ILE A 164 16.77 0.57 17.87
N HIS A 165 17.18 -0.70 17.98
CA HIS A 165 18.59 -1.05 17.86
C HIS A 165 19.11 -0.74 16.44
N PRO A 166 20.27 -0.06 16.29
CA PRO A 166 20.79 0.38 14.99
C PRO A 166 21.12 -0.79 14.04
N ALA A 167 21.32 -2.00 14.56
CA ALA A 167 21.49 -3.20 13.73
C ALA A 167 20.29 -3.47 12.81
N SER A 168 19.08 -3.04 13.15
CA SER A 168 17.89 -3.21 12.30
C SER A 168 18.05 -2.56 10.91
N VAL A 169 18.81 -1.48 10.81
CA VAL A 169 19.15 -0.81 9.54
C VAL A 169 19.96 -1.74 8.64
N ASN A 170 20.88 -2.54 9.20
CA ASN A 170 21.67 -3.51 8.45
C ASN A 170 20.82 -4.67 7.90
N TYR A 171 19.66 -4.91 8.50
CA TYR A 171 18.71 -5.95 8.09
C TYR A 171 17.54 -5.40 7.25
N GLY A 172 17.70 -4.22 6.66
CA GLY A 172 16.76 -3.66 5.68
C GLY A 172 15.76 -2.65 6.24
N ASN A 173 15.76 -2.36 7.54
CA ASN A 173 14.94 -1.28 8.11
C ASN A 173 15.67 0.08 8.03
N PHE A 174 15.89 0.57 6.80
CA PHE A 174 16.66 1.80 6.57
C PHE A 174 16.10 3.00 7.35
N PHE A 175 14.78 3.11 7.47
CA PHE A 175 14.08 4.23 8.11
C PHE A 175 14.30 4.31 9.63
N ALA A 176 14.74 3.23 10.29
CA ALA A 176 15.00 3.22 11.73
C ALA A 176 15.97 4.33 12.16
N ARG A 177 16.89 4.78 11.28
CA ARG A 177 17.80 5.91 11.56
C ARG A 177 17.05 7.19 11.95
N TYR A 178 15.89 7.46 11.31
CA TYR A 178 15.12 8.67 11.58
C TYR A 178 14.43 8.59 12.94
N TYR A 179 13.97 7.40 13.32
CA TYR A 179 13.36 7.16 14.63
C TYR A 179 14.41 7.26 15.73
N ILE A 180 15.58 6.67 15.54
CA ILE A 180 16.70 6.77 16.49
C ILE A 180 17.10 8.24 16.69
N VAL A 181 17.23 9.03 15.61
CA VAL A 181 17.51 10.46 15.71
C VAL A 181 16.40 11.22 16.46
N HIS A 182 15.13 10.88 16.22
CA HIS A 182 14.00 11.48 16.92
C HIS A 182 14.06 11.17 18.43
N ASP A 183 14.26 9.91 18.80
CA ASP A 183 14.35 9.45 20.19
C ASP A 183 15.59 10.05 20.91
N LEU A 184 16.71 10.24 20.21
CA LEU A 184 17.90 10.94 20.72
C LEU A 184 17.62 12.43 21.00
N LYS A 185 16.89 13.10 20.12
CA LYS A 185 16.48 14.51 20.30
C LYS A 185 15.51 14.66 21.47
N LEU A 186 14.62 13.69 21.67
CA LEU A 186 13.79 13.62 22.87
C LEU A 186 14.65 13.53 24.13
N ALA A 187 15.66 12.65 24.14
CA ALA A 187 16.58 12.53 25.28
C ALA A 187 17.26 13.87 25.62
N ILE A 188 17.75 14.61 24.62
CA ILE A 188 18.32 15.94 24.83
C ILE A 188 17.31 16.90 25.50
N LYS A 189 16.07 16.93 25.01
CA LYS A 189 15.01 17.81 25.54
C LYS A 189 14.60 17.51 26.98
N CYS A 190 14.78 16.26 27.41
CA CYS A 190 14.43 15.79 28.75
C CYS A 190 15.51 16.05 29.81
N ILE A 191 16.72 16.50 29.42
CA ILE A 191 17.83 16.74 30.37
C ILE A 191 17.40 17.78 31.42
N GLY A 192 17.62 17.48 32.70
CA GLY A 192 17.33 18.39 33.82
C GLY A 192 15.85 18.64 34.11
N LYS A 193 14.91 18.02 33.38
CA LYS A 193 13.46 18.20 33.58
C LYS A 193 12.83 17.01 34.31
N PRO A 194 11.97 17.23 35.32
CA PRO A 194 11.21 16.15 35.93
C PRO A 194 10.19 15.58 34.95
N ARG A 195 9.89 14.27 35.05
CA ARG A 195 8.95 13.59 34.13
C ARG A 195 7.56 14.24 34.12
N SER A 196 7.05 14.65 35.28
CA SER A 196 5.74 15.32 35.40
C SER A 196 5.63 16.63 34.62
N SER A 197 6.75 17.31 34.36
CA SER A 197 6.77 18.53 33.53
C SER A 197 6.84 18.25 32.03
N LEU A 198 7.02 16.98 31.64
CA LEU A 198 7.22 16.55 30.26
C LEU A 198 5.97 15.86 29.67
N LEU A 199 5.03 15.46 30.52
CA LEU A 199 3.81 14.75 30.12
C LEU A 199 2.58 15.59 30.46
N ILE A 200 1.55 15.47 29.62
CA ILE A 200 0.26 16.11 29.85
C ILE A 200 -0.53 15.25 30.82
N ASP A 201 -0.94 15.84 31.95
CA ASP A 201 -1.91 15.21 32.85
C ASP A 201 -3.31 15.31 32.24
N ARG A 202 -4.06 14.20 32.22
CA ARG A 202 -5.34 14.11 31.53
C ARG A 202 -6.44 13.63 32.45
N ASN A 203 -7.56 14.35 32.44
CA ASN A 203 -8.79 14.02 33.15
C ASN A 203 -9.73 13.23 32.23
N TYR A 204 -10.11 12.01 32.64
CA TYR A 204 -11.03 11.17 31.88
C TYR A 204 -12.33 10.95 32.64
N ILE A 205 -13.43 11.37 32.03
CA ILE A 205 -14.78 11.11 32.51
C ILE A 205 -15.25 9.79 31.88
N ILE A 206 -15.14 8.71 32.66
CA ILE A 206 -15.66 7.38 32.31
C ILE A 206 -16.93 7.09 33.10
N LYS A 207 -17.81 6.25 32.56
CA LYS A 207 -19.14 5.95 33.15
C LYS A 207 -19.95 7.21 33.52
N PRO A 208 -20.03 8.23 32.64
CA PRO A 208 -20.78 9.44 32.97
C PRO A 208 -22.25 9.13 33.27
N SER A 209 -22.83 9.85 34.24
CA SER A 209 -24.27 9.91 34.39
C SER A 209 -24.92 10.46 33.11
N LEU A 210 -26.23 10.24 32.94
CA LEU A 210 -26.95 10.83 31.80
C LEU A 210 -26.78 12.35 31.74
N GLU A 211 -26.87 13.02 32.90
CA GLU A 211 -26.70 14.47 33.02
C GLU A 211 -25.30 14.89 32.58
N GLN A 212 -24.25 14.22 33.07
CA GLN A 212 -22.86 14.51 32.67
C GLN A 212 -22.65 14.34 31.15
N SER A 213 -23.19 13.29 30.55
CA SER A 213 -23.11 13.08 29.10
C SER A 213 -23.81 14.19 28.31
N LEU A 214 -25.01 14.57 28.73
CA LEU A 214 -25.79 15.60 28.04
C LEU A 214 -25.15 16.98 28.21
N ASP A 215 -24.64 17.30 29.40
CA ASP A 215 -23.98 18.57 29.70
C ASP A 215 -22.68 18.71 28.89
N TYR A 216 -21.82 17.68 28.89
CA TYR A 216 -20.58 17.70 28.12
C TYR A 216 -20.83 17.92 26.62
N LEU A 217 -21.79 17.19 26.04
CA LEU A 217 -22.16 17.36 24.63
C LEU A 217 -22.81 18.74 24.38
N SER A 218 -23.57 19.26 25.34
CA SER A 218 -24.18 20.60 25.28
C SER A 218 -23.11 21.68 25.25
N ASP A 219 -22.06 21.51 26.02
CA ASP A 219 -20.94 22.45 26.07
C ASP A 219 -20.12 22.40 24.78
N ILE A 220 -19.82 21.21 24.23
CA ILE A 220 -19.27 21.09 22.86
C ILE A 220 -20.13 21.86 21.85
N TYR A 221 -21.45 21.67 21.89
CA TYR A 221 -22.37 22.32 20.94
C TYR A 221 -22.40 23.85 21.08
N LYS A 222 -22.28 24.37 22.31
CA LYS A 222 -22.24 25.82 22.59
C LYS A 222 -20.89 26.42 22.18
N GLU A 223 -19.80 25.76 22.53
CA GLU A 223 -18.43 26.27 22.33
C GLU A 223 -17.98 26.20 20.87
N ARG A 224 -18.40 25.18 20.13
CA ARG A 224 -18.08 24.98 18.71
C ARG A 224 -16.57 24.93 18.40
N LYS A 225 -15.78 24.46 19.35
CA LYS A 225 -14.35 24.20 19.17
C LYS A 225 -14.11 22.94 18.33
N LEU A 226 -12.89 22.82 17.79
CA LEU A 226 -12.41 21.57 17.20
C LEU A 226 -12.60 20.43 18.21
N THR A 227 -13.38 19.42 17.81
CA THR A 227 -13.75 18.33 18.70
C THR A 227 -13.29 17.00 18.11
N ALA A 228 -12.38 16.32 18.80
CA ALA A 228 -12.04 14.95 18.52
C ALA A 228 -13.14 14.01 18.99
N PHE A 229 -13.38 12.95 18.22
CA PHE A 229 -14.22 11.84 18.62
C PHE A 229 -13.69 10.52 18.05
N ASP A 230 -14.06 9.43 18.71
CA ASP A 230 -13.68 8.07 18.33
C ASP A 230 -14.76 7.08 18.78
N ILE A 231 -15.18 6.18 17.90
CA ILE A 231 -16.17 5.14 18.21
C ILE A 231 -15.50 3.80 18.51
N GLU A 232 -16.03 3.10 19.50
CA GLU A 232 -15.72 1.70 19.72
C GLU A 232 -16.90 0.83 19.29
N ILE A 233 -16.60 -0.22 18.54
CA ILE A 233 -17.63 -1.14 18.01
C ILE A 233 -17.59 -2.45 18.79
N GLY A 234 -18.76 -2.84 19.27
CA GLY A 234 -18.98 -4.04 20.03
C GLY A 234 -20.22 -4.79 19.55
N GLY A 235 -20.08 -6.08 19.22
CA GLY A 235 -21.23 -6.90 18.82
C GLY A 235 -21.89 -6.47 17.50
N GLY A 236 -21.25 -5.63 16.69
CA GLY A 236 -21.82 -5.07 15.47
C GLY A 236 -22.53 -3.73 15.66
N GLU A 237 -22.45 -3.12 16.85
CA GLU A 237 -23.04 -1.81 17.17
C GLU A 237 -22.00 -0.91 17.85
N VAL A 238 -22.27 0.39 17.94
CA VAL A 238 -21.41 1.31 18.69
C VAL A 238 -21.58 1.03 20.18
N SER A 239 -20.52 0.57 20.86
CA SER A 239 -20.54 0.30 22.30
C SER A 239 -20.31 1.54 23.14
N CYS A 240 -19.40 2.41 22.70
CA CYS A 240 -19.15 3.71 23.30
C CYS A 240 -18.59 4.68 22.26
N ILE A 241 -18.69 5.97 22.57
CA ILE A 241 -18.10 7.06 21.78
C ILE A 241 -17.42 8.03 22.73
N SER A 242 -16.19 8.43 22.40
CA SER A 242 -15.47 9.44 23.17
C SER A 242 -15.53 10.79 22.47
N PHE A 243 -15.41 11.85 23.27
CA PHE A 243 -15.30 13.22 22.78
C PHE A 243 -14.22 13.98 23.56
N SER A 244 -13.50 14.86 22.88
CA SER A 244 -12.52 15.77 23.47
C SER A 244 -12.41 17.05 22.63
N ASN A 245 -12.61 18.21 23.25
CA ASN A 245 -12.32 19.52 22.66
C ASN A 245 -11.20 20.26 23.43
N ASP A 246 -10.54 19.58 24.36
CA ASP A 246 -9.37 20.01 25.13
C ASP A 246 -8.38 18.84 25.25
N PRO A 247 -7.08 19.01 24.90
CA PRO A 247 -6.06 17.96 25.02
C PRO A 247 -5.90 17.33 26.41
N THR A 248 -6.39 18.00 27.45
CA THR A 248 -6.30 17.57 28.85
C THR A 248 -7.55 16.85 29.35
N GLU A 249 -8.63 16.80 28.58
CA GLU A 249 -9.89 16.22 29.02
C GLU A 249 -10.62 15.44 27.92
N ALA A 250 -11.23 14.32 28.30
CA ALA A 250 -12.20 13.62 27.45
C ALA A 250 -13.27 12.91 28.26
N ILE A 251 -14.43 12.73 27.62
CA ILE A 251 -15.50 11.85 28.09
C ILE A 251 -15.58 10.61 27.20
N SER A 252 -15.85 9.45 27.80
CA SER A 252 -16.24 8.23 27.06
C SER A 252 -17.68 7.89 27.44
N ILE A 253 -18.59 7.99 26.47
CA ILE A 253 -20.03 7.81 26.64
C ILE A 253 -20.41 6.37 26.27
N PRO A 254 -20.75 5.51 27.24
CA PRO A 254 -21.09 4.11 26.99
C PRO A 254 -22.55 3.96 26.58
N VAL A 255 -22.86 4.30 25.33
CA VAL A 255 -24.25 4.37 24.81
C VAL A 255 -25.11 3.15 25.17
N MET A 256 -24.56 1.94 25.07
CA MET A 256 -25.27 0.68 25.36
C MET A 256 -25.57 0.43 26.86
N HIS A 257 -25.07 1.27 27.77
CA HIS A 257 -25.26 1.13 29.22
C HIS A 257 -26.41 2.00 29.77
N TYR A 258 -27.01 2.84 28.94
CA TYR A 258 -28.19 3.61 29.29
C TYR A 258 -29.48 2.79 29.08
N SER A 259 -30.57 3.17 29.76
CA SER A 259 -31.88 2.63 29.36
C SER A 259 -32.24 3.13 27.95
N PRO A 260 -33.09 2.43 27.17
CA PRO A 260 -33.43 2.83 25.80
C PRO A 260 -33.93 4.28 25.66
N SER A 261 -34.64 4.79 26.68
CA SER A 261 -35.14 6.16 26.69
C SER A 261 -34.05 7.21 26.92
N GLU A 262 -33.01 6.86 27.68
CA GLU A 262 -31.87 7.70 27.98
C GLU A 262 -30.86 7.66 26.84
N GLU A 263 -30.59 6.48 26.31
CA GLU A 263 -29.78 6.26 25.12
C GLU A 263 -30.30 7.12 23.95
N ALA A 264 -31.62 7.13 23.72
CA ALA A 264 -32.22 7.96 22.68
C ALA A 264 -31.97 9.47 22.87
N LYS A 265 -31.90 9.96 24.12
CA LYS A 265 -31.56 11.37 24.41
C LYS A 265 -30.09 11.64 24.10
N VAL A 266 -29.21 10.72 24.49
CA VAL A 266 -27.77 10.81 24.24
C VAL A 266 -27.50 10.80 22.74
N TRP A 267 -28.07 9.86 21.98
CA TRP A 267 -27.90 9.81 20.52
C TRP A 267 -28.41 11.06 19.79
N ARG A 268 -29.54 11.62 20.21
CA ARG A 268 -30.04 12.90 19.65
C ARG A 268 -29.05 14.04 19.88
N MET A 269 -28.40 14.06 21.04
CA MET A 269 -27.41 15.09 21.34
C MET A 269 -26.09 14.85 20.58
N ILE A 270 -25.66 13.59 20.46
CA ILE A 270 -24.52 13.20 19.61
C ILE A 270 -24.76 13.61 18.16
N ASP A 271 -25.94 13.28 17.59
CA ASP A 271 -26.31 13.68 16.23
C ASP A 271 -26.28 15.20 16.08
N LYS A 272 -26.84 15.93 17.05
CA LYS A 272 -26.80 17.40 17.05
C LYS A 272 -25.38 17.98 17.04
N VAL A 273 -24.42 17.36 17.75
CA VAL A 273 -23.00 17.75 17.72
C VAL A 273 -22.36 17.37 16.38
N LEU A 274 -22.47 16.11 15.97
CA LEU A 274 -21.79 15.56 14.80
C LEU A 274 -22.33 16.13 13.48
N HIS A 275 -23.64 16.40 13.39
CA HIS A 275 -24.30 16.97 12.22
C HIS A 275 -24.09 18.49 12.07
N SER A 276 -23.62 19.18 13.11
CA SER A 276 -23.46 20.64 13.08
C SER A 276 -22.30 21.07 12.18
N GLU A 277 -22.56 21.69 11.04
CA GLU A 277 -21.52 22.22 10.13
C GLU A 277 -20.60 23.27 10.79
N SER A 278 -21.07 23.90 11.87
CA SER A 278 -20.32 24.94 12.61
C SER A 278 -19.31 24.42 13.62
N ILE A 279 -19.30 23.11 13.89
CA ILE A 279 -18.34 22.46 14.79
C ILE A 279 -17.36 21.71 13.90
N PRO A 280 -16.05 22.02 13.93
CA PRO A 280 -15.05 21.21 13.25
C PRO A 280 -14.79 19.93 14.05
N LYS A 281 -14.65 18.79 13.35
CA LYS A 281 -14.42 17.48 13.98
C LYS A 281 -13.09 16.90 13.54
N MET A 282 -12.52 16.05 14.38
CA MET A 282 -11.31 15.34 14.02
C MET A 282 -11.24 13.93 14.59
N GLY A 283 -10.41 13.09 13.98
CA GLY A 283 -10.12 11.75 14.48
C GLY A 283 -8.83 11.20 13.89
N GLN A 284 -8.54 9.94 14.20
CA GLN A 284 -7.55 9.14 13.49
C GLN A 284 -8.30 8.17 12.59
N TYR A 285 -8.03 8.19 11.28
CA TYR A 285 -8.76 7.34 10.34
C TYR A 285 -10.29 7.57 10.41
N ILE A 286 -10.70 8.84 10.56
CA ILE A 286 -12.08 9.27 10.85
C ILE A 286 -13.08 8.89 9.74
N ILE A 287 -12.60 8.53 8.55
CA ILE A 287 -13.45 7.98 7.50
C ILE A 287 -14.16 6.70 7.96
N PHE A 288 -13.51 5.92 8.84
CA PHE A 288 -14.13 4.76 9.48
C PHE A 288 -15.34 5.14 10.31
N ASP A 289 -15.15 6.05 11.26
CA ASP A 289 -16.19 6.47 12.20
C ASP A 289 -17.37 7.11 11.47
N THR A 290 -17.06 8.02 10.54
CA THR A 290 -18.07 8.73 9.73
C THR A 290 -18.87 7.76 8.86
N GLN A 291 -18.21 6.80 8.22
CA GLN A 291 -18.88 5.78 7.42
C GLN A 291 -19.76 4.87 8.29
N TRP A 292 -19.25 4.42 9.44
CA TRP A 292 -19.99 3.54 10.34
C TRP A 292 -21.24 4.21 10.89
N LEU A 293 -21.11 5.44 11.41
CA LEU A 293 -22.21 6.23 11.94
C LEU A 293 -23.27 6.53 10.89
N LEU A 294 -22.85 6.81 9.65
CA LEU A 294 -23.79 7.04 8.55
C LEU A 294 -24.52 5.75 8.14
N ALA A 295 -23.80 4.64 8.04
CA ALA A 295 -24.35 3.34 7.65
C ALA A 295 -25.35 2.78 8.69
N HIS A 296 -24.97 2.79 9.97
CA HIS A 296 -25.67 2.06 11.04
C HIS A 296 -26.52 2.96 11.92
N ASN A 297 -26.03 4.15 12.29
CA ASN A 297 -26.72 5.07 13.20
C ASN A 297 -27.52 6.15 12.48
N LYS A 298 -27.37 6.27 11.15
CA LYS A 298 -27.97 7.32 10.31
C LYS A 298 -27.55 8.74 10.71
N ILE A 299 -26.39 8.86 11.35
CA ILE A 299 -25.80 10.14 11.74
C ILE A 299 -24.84 10.56 10.63
N HIS A 300 -25.13 11.69 10.00
CA HIS A 300 -24.26 12.29 9.00
C HIS A 300 -23.35 13.31 9.71
N VAL A 301 -22.08 12.96 9.89
CA VAL A 301 -21.06 13.88 10.41
C VAL A 301 -20.78 14.95 9.36
N ARG A 302 -20.95 16.23 9.70
CA ARG A 302 -20.78 17.37 8.78
C ARG A 302 -19.83 18.42 9.32
N GLY A 303 -19.52 19.42 8.50
CA GLY A 303 -18.58 20.49 8.81
C GLY A 303 -17.16 20.12 8.42
N GLN A 304 -16.19 20.94 8.86
CA GLN A 304 -14.78 20.67 8.58
C GLN A 304 -14.33 19.40 9.33
N LEU A 305 -13.76 18.45 8.59
CA LEU A 305 -13.18 17.22 9.11
C LEU A 305 -11.65 17.28 9.07
N GLU A 306 -11.03 16.75 10.10
CA GLU A 306 -9.58 16.56 10.19
C GLU A 306 -9.21 15.12 10.50
N ASP A 307 -8.12 14.64 9.89
CA ASP A 307 -7.61 13.29 10.10
C ASP A 307 -6.09 13.28 10.27
N ILE A 308 -5.65 12.94 11.48
CA ILE A 308 -4.22 12.90 11.81
C ILE A 308 -3.47 11.78 11.07
N GLN A 309 -4.15 10.73 10.60
CA GLN A 309 -3.55 9.70 9.75
C GLN A 309 -3.17 10.28 8.39
N ILE A 310 -4.09 11.00 7.76
CA ILE A 310 -3.89 11.60 6.44
C ILE A 310 -2.80 12.67 6.54
N ALA A 311 -2.90 13.54 7.54
CA ALA A 311 -1.91 14.56 7.88
C ALA A 311 -0.49 13.96 8.01
N HIS A 312 -0.33 12.94 8.85
CA HIS A 312 0.96 12.28 9.06
C HIS A 312 1.47 11.61 7.79
N HIS A 313 0.62 10.89 7.07
CA HIS A 313 1.01 10.16 5.85
C HIS A 313 1.38 11.10 4.69
N ILE A 314 0.92 12.35 4.68
CA ILE A 314 1.38 13.37 3.72
C ILE A 314 2.77 13.88 4.10
N LEU A 315 3.01 14.18 5.38
CA LEU A 315 4.31 14.66 5.87
C LEU A 315 5.40 13.58 5.83
N TYR A 316 5.05 12.34 6.15
CA TYR A 316 5.95 11.22 6.36
C TYR A 316 5.43 9.94 5.67
N PRO A 317 5.33 9.91 4.33
CA PRO A 317 4.72 8.81 3.57
C PRO A 317 5.46 7.47 3.72
N ASP A 318 6.73 7.49 4.11
CA ASP A 318 7.53 6.28 4.32
C ASP A 318 7.38 5.70 5.74
N PHE A 319 6.66 6.40 6.64
CA PHE A 319 6.51 6.01 8.05
C PHE A 319 5.15 5.35 8.30
N PRO A 320 5.03 4.46 9.31
CA PRO A 320 3.74 3.93 9.73
C PRO A 320 2.79 5.05 10.16
N ALA A 321 1.53 5.00 9.74
CA ALA A 321 0.51 5.99 10.11
C ALA A 321 -0.51 5.44 11.14
N THR A 322 -0.07 4.53 12.02
CA THR A 322 -0.89 4.07 13.15
C THR A 322 -0.88 5.10 14.28
N LEU A 323 -1.96 5.21 15.05
CA LEU A 323 -2.07 6.19 16.14
C LEU A 323 -0.87 6.14 17.10
N GLY A 324 -0.49 4.94 17.56
CA GLY A 324 0.66 4.77 18.46
C GLY A 324 1.99 5.22 17.85
N PHE A 325 2.17 5.08 16.53
CA PHE A 325 3.37 5.58 15.85
C PHE A 325 3.35 7.11 15.71
N ILE A 326 2.19 7.67 15.36
CA ILE A 326 1.98 9.12 15.27
C ILE A 326 2.26 9.77 16.61
N ILE A 327 1.67 9.26 17.70
CA ILE A 327 1.91 9.71 19.08
C ILE A 327 3.40 9.73 19.37
N SER A 328 4.10 8.61 19.14
CA SER A 328 5.53 8.54 19.44
C SER A 328 6.40 9.46 18.55
N MET A 329 5.88 10.01 17.46
CA MET A 329 6.57 11.02 16.65
C MET A 329 6.18 12.46 17.03
N GLN A 330 4.92 12.71 17.40
CA GLN A 330 4.35 14.05 17.56
C GLN A 330 4.24 14.48 19.03
N LEU A 331 3.97 13.52 19.93
CA LEU A 331 3.80 13.74 21.37
C LEU A 331 5.04 13.21 22.09
N GLU A 332 6.03 14.10 22.21
CA GLU A 332 7.34 13.79 22.76
C GLU A 332 7.28 13.17 24.16
N GLY A 333 7.66 11.89 24.27
CA GLY A 333 7.71 11.16 25.53
C GLY A 333 6.40 10.52 25.96
N GLU A 334 5.29 10.74 25.26
CA GLU A 334 4.00 10.13 25.59
C GLU A 334 4.13 8.58 25.62
N PRO A 335 3.79 7.91 26.74
CA PRO A 335 3.90 6.47 26.82
C PRO A 335 2.94 5.74 25.89
N TYR A 336 3.42 4.64 25.29
CA TYR A 336 2.57 3.77 24.50
C TYR A 336 1.48 3.13 25.36
N TYR A 337 0.22 3.31 24.97
CA TYR A 337 -0.95 2.75 25.67
C TYR A 337 -1.79 1.79 24.81
N LYS A 338 -1.51 1.64 23.51
CA LYS A 338 -2.45 0.95 22.59
C LYS A 338 -2.64 -0.56 22.84
N ASP A 339 -1.85 -1.17 23.73
CA ASP A 339 -2.08 -2.56 24.17
C ASP A 339 -3.02 -2.66 25.38
N GLU A 340 -3.32 -1.56 26.07
CA GLU A 340 -4.19 -1.52 27.26
C GLU A 340 -5.66 -1.88 26.96
N GLY A 341 -6.13 -1.64 25.73
CA GLY A 341 -7.53 -1.84 25.32
C GLY A 341 -7.77 -2.91 24.25
N LYS A 342 -6.77 -3.76 23.91
CA LYS A 342 -6.89 -4.72 22.79
C LYS A 342 -7.83 -5.90 23.08
N GLN A 343 -9.13 -5.65 23.05
CA GLN A 343 -10.18 -6.66 23.17
C GLN A 343 -11.22 -6.43 22.07
N TYR A 344 -11.05 -7.12 20.94
CA TYR A 344 -11.85 -6.94 19.71
C TYR A 344 -13.30 -7.45 19.79
N LYS A 345 -13.71 -7.97 20.94
CA LYS A 345 -15.07 -8.49 21.17
C LYS A 345 -15.52 -8.04 22.56
N LEU A 346 -16.75 -7.53 22.67
CA LEU A 346 -17.34 -7.15 23.96
C LEU A 346 -17.23 -8.26 25.02
N ALA A 347 -17.47 -9.51 24.61
CA ALA A 347 -17.37 -10.68 25.51
C ALA A 347 -15.94 -10.97 26.01
N GLN A 348 -14.93 -10.37 25.39
CA GLN A 348 -13.53 -10.45 25.81
C GLN A 348 -13.14 -9.27 26.70
N ILE A 349 -14.03 -8.28 26.88
CA ILE A 349 -13.79 -7.15 27.76
C ILE A 349 -13.82 -7.60 29.20
N LYS A 350 -12.64 -7.58 29.84
CA LYS A 350 -12.48 -7.96 31.24
C LYS A 350 -12.59 -6.78 32.18
N ASP A 351 -12.17 -5.61 31.70
CA ASP A 351 -12.15 -4.36 32.44
C ASP A 351 -12.73 -3.24 31.58
N TRP A 352 -13.97 -2.89 31.89
CA TRP A 352 -14.70 -1.83 31.17
C TRP A 352 -14.15 -0.43 31.49
N ASP A 353 -13.61 -0.21 32.69
CA ASP A 353 -13.03 1.09 33.05
C ASP A 353 -11.78 1.35 32.22
N GLN A 354 -10.91 0.35 32.08
CA GLN A 354 -9.75 0.43 31.19
C GLN A 354 -10.15 0.64 29.73
N PHE A 355 -11.21 -0.02 29.27
CA PHE A 355 -11.71 0.14 27.91
C PHE A 355 -12.22 1.57 27.62
N TRP A 356 -12.99 2.16 28.53
CA TRP A 356 -13.46 3.54 28.40
C TRP A 356 -12.34 4.57 28.53
N GLN A 357 -11.35 4.31 29.39
CA GLN A 357 -10.15 5.15 29.43
C GLN A 357 -9.36 5.07 28.12
N TYR A 358 -9.27 3.89 27.50
CA TYR A 358 -8.62 3.72 26.20
C TYR A 358 -9.34 4.54 25.11
N ASN A 359 -10.67 4.53 25.06
CA ASN A 359 -11.44 5.33 24.12
C ASN A 359 -11.23 6.85 24.37
N CYS A 360 -11.21 7.31 25.63
CA CYS A 360 -10.81 8.69 25.97
C CYS A 360 -9.39 9.04 25.51
N LYS A 361 -8.43 8.12 25.68
CA LYS A 361 -7.04 8.30 25.23
C LYS A 361 -6.99 8.51 23.72
N ASP A 362 -7.74 7.73 22.94
CA ASP A 362 -7.74 7.87 21.47
C ASP A 362 -8.15 9.28 21.03
N SER A 363 -9.25 9.83 21.58
CA SER A 363 -9.67 11.22 21.26
C SER A 363 -8.67 12.28 21.72
N THR A 364 -8.20 12.24 22.97
CA THR A 364 -7.25 13.25 23.50
C THR A 364 -5.90 13.22 22.79
N HIS A 365 -5.38 12.04 22.47
CA HIS A 365 -4.09 11.89 21.79
C HIS A 365 -4.20 12.23 20.31
N ALA A 366 -5.34 11.94 19.68
CA ALA A 366 -5.60 12.40 18.32
C ALA A 366 -5.61 13.94 18.27
N LEU A 367 -6.34 14.60 19.19
CA LEU A 367 -6.37 16.06 19.30
C LEU A 367 -5.00 16.66 19.57
N SER A 368 -4.27 16.12 20.55
CA SER A 368 -2.90 16.58 20.86
C SER A 368 -1.97 16.44 19.65
N SER A 369 -2.09 15.34 18.90
CA SER A 369 -1.27 15.08 17.72
C SER A 369 -1.62 16.02 16.57
N TRP A 370 -2.90 16.37 16.40
CA TRP A 370 -3.35 17.36 15.42
C TRP A 370 -2.71 18.73 15.68
N LEU A 371 -2.74 19.21 16.92
CA LEU A 371 -2.13 20.48 17.31
C LEU A 371 -0.62 20.53 17.02
N ALA A 372 0.07 19.38 17.02
CA ALA A 372 1.46 19.28 16.62
C ALA A 372 1.67 19.17 15.10
N LEU A 373 0.76 18.49 14.39
CA LEU A 373 0.86 18.23 12.96
C LEU A 373 0.42 19.40 12.08
N GLU A 374 -0.65 20.10 12.45
CA GLU A 374 -1.24 21.18 11.65
C GLU A 374 -0.22 22.29 11.29
N PRO A 375 0.55 22.83 12.25
CA PRO A 375 1.58 23.82 11.93
C PRO A 375 2.63 23.27 10.97
N GLN A 376 3.04 22.01 11.14
CA GLN A 376 4.02 21.38 10.24
C GLN A 376 3.50 21.26 8.80
N ILE A 377 2.22 20.96 8.63
CA ILE A 377 1.58 20.88 7.31
C ILE A 377 1.54 22.25 6.64
N GLN A 378 1.21 23.29 7.39
CA GLN A 378 1.17 24.67 6.90
C GLN A 378 2.57 25.18 6.53
N GLU A 379 3.51 25.16 7.48
CA GLU A 379 4.86 25.70 7.30
C GLU A 379 5.66 25.01 6.19
N ARG A 380 5.45 23.70 6.01
CA ARG A 380 6.16 22.93 4.98
C ARG A 380 5.42 22.91 3.63
N GLY A 381 4.27 23.60 3.54
CA GLY A 381 3.51 23.77 2.30
C GLY A 381 2.85 22.49 1.79
N TYR A 382 2.25 21.71 2.70
CA TYR A 382 1.44 20.51 2.41
C TYR A 382 -0.07 20.73 2.63
N TYR A 383 -0.48 21.91 3.10
CA TYR A 383 -1.87 22.18 3.50
C TYR A 383 -2.89 22.01 2.37
N GLU A 384 -2.61 22.54 1.18
CA GLU A 384 -3.51 22.41 0.02
C GLU A 384 -3.71 20.94 -0.38
N THR A 385 -2.64 20.16 -0.43
CA THR A 385 -2.71 18.72 -0.69
C THR A 385 -3.52 17.99 0.38
N TYR A 386 -3.35 18.37 1.64
CA TYR A 386 -4.09 17.80 2.75
C TYR A 386 -5.58 18.13 2.67
N ARG A 387 -5.94 19.41 2.48
CA ARG A 387 -7.33 19.85 2.26
C ARG A 387 -7.99 19.12 1.11
N PHE A 388 -7.35 19.12 -0.05
CA PHE A 388 -7.84 18.40 -1.22
C PHE A 388 -8.10 16.91 -0.93
N THR A 389 -7.25 16.27 -0.12
CA THR A 389 -7.45 14.86 0.27
C THR A 389 -8.64 14.70 1.22
N MET A 390 -8.85 15.64 2.14
CA MET A 390 -10.01 15.66 3.05
C MET A 390 -11.33 15.91 2.31
N ASP A 391 -11.32 16.73 1.26
CA ASP A 391 -12.51 17.01 0.43
C ASP A 391 -13.04 15.76 -0.28
N LEU A 392 -12.21 14.72 -0.45
CA LEU A 392 -12.62 13.44 -1.04
C LEU A 392 -13.48 12.59 -0.11
N PHE A 393 -13.62 12.93 1.19
CA PHE A 393 -14.33 12.08 2.14
C PHE A 393 -15.80 11.87 1.77
N ASP A 394 -16.52 12.92 1.40
CA ASP A 394 -17.93 12.84 1.02
C ASP A 394 -18.18 11.97 -0.23
N PRO A 395 -17.48 12.19 -1.37
CA PRO A 395 -17.64 11.30 -2.53
C PRO A 395 -17.20 9.86 -2.22
N LEU A 396 -16.15 9.65 -1.41
CA LEU A 396 -15.72 8.31 -1.03
C LEU A 396 -16.77 7.61 -0.16
N ASN A 397 -17.33 8.30 0.85
CA ASN A 397 -18.41 7.78 1.68
C ASN A 397 -19.64 7.44 0.84
N PHE A 398 -19.99 8.30 -0.12
CA PHE A 398 -21.08 8.01 -1.07
C PHE A 398 -20.82 6.74 -1.87
N MET A 399 -19.64 6.61 -2.50
CA MET A 399 -19.28 5.42 -3.29
C MET A 399 -19.29 4.15 -2.43
N MET A 400 -18.68 4.20 -1.24
CA MET A 400 -18.62 3.05 -0.33
C MET A 400 -19.99 2.61 0.16
N LEU A 401 -20.91 3.54 0.44
CA LEU A 401 -22.28 3.20 0.84
C LEU A 401 -23.14 2.77 -0.34
N ARG A 402 -22.92 3.31 -1.53
CA ARG A 402 -23.70 2.96 -2.71
C ARG A 402 -23.37 1.55 -3.20
N GLY A 403 -22.09 1.22 -3.35
CA GLY A 403 -21.64 -0.04 -3.94
C GLY A 403 -22.14 -0.26 -5.38
N VAL A 404 -21.98 -1.49 -5.87
CA VAL A 404 -22.38 -1.94 -7.21
C VAL A 404 -23.33 -3.14 -7.09
N ASP A 405 -24.24 -3.33 -8.03
CA ASP A 405 -25.09 -4.53 -8.08
C ASP A 405 -24.37 -5.69 -8.77
N THR A 406 -24.87 -6.90 -8.55
CA THR A 406 -24.31 -8.13 -9.16
C THR A 406 -25.38 -9.01 -9.79
N ASP A 407 -25.07 -9.62 -10.93
CA ASP A 407 -25.92 -10.67 -11.52
C ASP A 407 -25.74 -11.98 -10.73
N LYS A 408 -26.52 -12.11 -9.64
CA LYS A 408 -26.50 -13.25 -8.72
C LYS A 408 -26.84 -14.57 -9.40
N ILE A 409 -27.70 -14.54 -10.43
CA ILE A 409 -28.10 -15.73 -11.19
C ILE A 409 -26.92 -16.19 -12.03
N ALA A 410 -26.26 -15.27 -12.74
CA ALA A 410 -25.08 -15.58 -13.53
C ALA A 410 -23.93 -16.09 -12.64
N LEU A 411 -23.67 -15.45 -11.50
CA LEU A 411 -22.66 -15.89 -10.54
C LEU A 411 -22.89 -17.35 -10.08
N GLU A 412 -24.10 -17.69 -9.64
CA GLU A 412 -24.43 -19.03 -9.16
C GLU A 412 -24.40 -20.08 -10.30
N THR A 413 -24.87 -19.71 -11.50
CA THR A 413 -24.78 -20.60 -12.67
C THR A 413 -23.33 -20.89 -13.02
N VAL A 414 -22.49 -19.86 -13.16
CA VAL A 414 -21.07 -20.03 -13.50
C VAL A 414 -20.34 -20.81 -12.39
N LYS A 415 -20.64 -20.54 -11.12
CA LYS A 415 -20.10 -21.28 -9.97
C LYS A 415 -20.36 -22.78 -10.08
N LYS A 416 -21.57 -23.19 -10.46
CA LYS A 416 -21.92 -24.60 -10.67
C LYS A 416 -21.10 -25.22 -11.80
N VAL A 417 -20.98 -24.56 -12.94
CA VAL A 417 -20.26 -25.13 -14.08
C VAL A 417 -18.75 -25.19 -13.82
N VAL A 418 -18.16 -24.12 -13.26
CA VAL A 418 -16.73 -24.10 -12.89
C VAL A 418 -16.43 -25.15 -11.83
N SER A 419 -17.34 -25.38 -10.86
CA SER A 419 -17.18 -26.45 -9.86
C SER A 419 -17.18 -27.84 -10.49
N ALA A 420 -18.09 -28.11 -11.42
CA ALA A 420 -18.15 -29.39 -12.12
C ALA A 420 -16.87 -29.66 -12.94
N LYS A 421 -16.39 -28.68 -13.70
CA LYS A 421 -15.13 -28.78 -14.46
C LYS A 421 -13.91 -28.98 -13.57
N ARG A 422 -13.82 -28.25 -12.46
CA ARG A 422 -12.75 -28.44 -11.46
C ARG A 422 -12.73 -29.89 -10.95
N ASP A 423 -13.90 -30.46 -10.68
CA ASP A 423 -14.01 -31.82 -10.15
C ASP A 423 -13.67 -32.87 -11.23
N GLU A 424 -13.98 -32.60 -12.49
CA GLU A 424 -13.54 -33.41 -13.64
C GLU A 424 -12.01 -33.35 -13.83
N ALA A 425 -11.41 -32.16 -13.86
CA ALA A 425 -9.97 -31.97 -13.95
C ALA A 425 -9.24 -32.65 -12.78
N GLN A 426 -9.81 -32.60 -11.56
CA GLN A 426 -9.26 -33.31 -10.40
C GLN A 426 -9.34 -34.84 -10.54
N LYS A 427 -10.40 -35.38 -11.17
CA LYS A 427 -10.48 -36.82 -11.49
C LYS A 427 -9.43 -37.22 -12.51
N GLU A 428 -9.27 -36.45 -13.59
CA GLU A 428 -8.23 -36.68 -14.60
C GLU A 428 -6.83 -36.64 -13.97
N LEU A 429 -6.56 -35.63 -13.15
CA LEU A 429 -5.28 -35.50 -12.45
C LEU A 429 -5.00 -36.69 -11.54
N ASN A 430 -6.00 -37.14 -10.77
CA ASN A 430 -5.85 -38.30 -9.90
C ASN A 430 -5.59 -39.59 -10.67
N LEU A 431 -6.18 -39.73 -11.86
CA LEU A 431 -5.96 -40.87 -12.75
C LEU A 431 -4.52 -40.87 -13.30
N LEU A 432 -4.06 -39.72 -13.80
CA LEU A 432 -2.69 -39.57 -14.32
C LEU A 432 -1.64 -39.75 -13.21
N ALA A 433 -1.90 -39.20 -12.02
CA ALA A 433 -1.01 -39.33 -10.87
C ALA A 433 -1.03 -40.72 -10.21
N GLY A 434 -2.00 -41.58 -10.55
CA GLY A 434 -2.19 -42.90 -9.94
C GLY A 434 -2.66 -42.87 -8.48
N ALA A 435 -2.95 -41.68 -7.93
CA ALA A 435 -3.39 -41.46 -6.55
C ALA A 435 -4.10 -40.11 -6.41
N SER A 436 -4.81 -39.92 -5.29
CA SER A 436 -5.39 -38.61 -4.96
C SER A 436 -4.28 -37.59 -4.67
N LEU A 437 -4.22 -36.52 -5.47
CA LEU A 437 -3.24 -35.44 -5.33
C LEU A 437 -3.91 -34.13 -4.89
N ASN A 438 -3.60 -33.65 -3.69
CA ASN A 438 -4.08 -32.35 -3.23
C ASN A 438 -3.26 -31.21 -3.86
N THR A 439 -3.83 -30.59 -4.90
CA THR A 439 -3.18 -29.49 -5.63
C THR A 439 -2.89 -28.25 -4.77
N ASN A 440 -3.58 -28.05 -3.63
CA ASN A 440 -3.33 -26.94 -2.71
C ASN A 440 -2.17 -27.19 -1.73
N SER A 441 -1.61 -28.39 -1.70
CA SER A 441 -0.48 -28.72 -0.82
C SER A 441 0.83 -28.61 -1.60
N PRO A 442 1.63 -27.53 -1.42
CA PRO A 442 2.89 -27.40 -2.14
C PRO A 442 3.81 -28.61 -1.93
N LYS A 443 3.79 -29.20 -0.74
CA LYS A 443 4.57 -30.41 -0.41
C LYS A 443 4.17 -31.62 -1.24
N GLN A 444 2.87 -31.88 -1.40
CA GLN A 444 2.41 -33.02 -2.20
C GLN A 444 2.68 -32.81 -3.68
N VAL A 445 2.43 -31.61 -4.20
CA VAL A 445 2.72 -31.25 -5.59
C VAL A 445 4.22 -31.34 -5.87
N GLN A 446 5.08 -30.86 -4.96
CA GLN A 446 6.54 -31.00 -5.08
C GLN A 446 6.98 -32.46 -5.09
N ALA A 447 6.45 -33.28 -4.18
CA ALA A 447 6.77 -34.70 -4.12
C ALA A 447 6.38 -35.43 -5.42
N TYR A 448 5.23 -35.09 -6.01
CA TYR A 448 4.77 -35.70 -7.26
C TYR A 448 5.64 -35.26 -8.46
N PHE A 449 5.73 -33.95 -8.75
CA PHE A 449 6.43 -33.49 -9.96
C PHE A 449 7.94 -33.71 -9.89
N TYR A 450 8.56 -33.44 -8.73
CA TYR A 450 10.03 -33.49 -8.61
C TYR A 450 10.55 -34.83 -8.10
N GLY A 451 9.73 -35.55 -7.33
CA GLY A 451 10.04 -36.90 -6.88
C GLY A 451 9.56 -37.94 -7.89
N THR A 452 8.24 -38.14 -7.98
CA THR A 452 7.63 -39.21 -8.79
C THR A 452 7.90 -39.08 -10.28
N LEU A 453 7.69 -37.89 -10.86
CA LEU A 453 7.95 -37.63 -12.29
C LEU A 453 9.42 -37.26 -12.58
N GLY A 454 10.23 -37.06 -11.54
CA GLY A 454 11.67 -36.76 -11.67
C GLY A 454 11.99 -35.44 -12.38
N ILE A 455 11.06 -34.48 -12.42
CA ILE A 455 11.29 -33.19 -13.07
C ILE A 455 12.27 -32.35 -12.22
N PRO A 456 13.27 -31.67 -12.81
CA PRO A 456 14.14 -30.78 -12.07
C PRO A 456 13.36 -29.70 -11.29
N PRO A 457 13.63 -29.49 -9.99
CA PRO A 457 12.89 -28.53 -9.17
C PRO A 457 13.06 -27.08 -9.63
N PHE A 458 11.94 -26.36 -9.72
CA PHE A 458 11.97 -24.90 -9.86
C PHE A 458 12.19 -24.24 -8.50
N THR A 459 12.89 -23.10 -8.48
CA THR A 459 13.14 -22.35 -7.24
C THR A 459 12.69 -20.90 -7.37
N LYS A 460 12.23 -20.35 -6.25
CA LYS A 460 11.84 -18.96 -6.10
C LYS A 460 12.74 -18.29 -5.09
N TYR A 461 13.45 -17.24 -5.52
CA TYR A 461 14.30 -16.45 -4.63
C TYR A 461 13.47 -15.44 -3.86
N ASN A 462 13.47 -15.53 -2.52
CA ASN A 462 12.85 -14.56 -1.65
C ASN A 462 13.85 -13.46 -1.30
N ARG A 463 13.66 -12.25 -1.84
CA ARG A 463 14.55 -11.10 -1.59
C ARG A 463 14.61 -10.67 -0.12
N LYS A 464 13.53 -10.84 0.65
CA LYS A 464 13.48 -10.47 2.08
C LYS A 464 14.30 -11.43 2.93
N THR A 465 14.16 -12.73 2.71
CA THR A 465 14.89 -13.75 3.48
C THR A 465 16.23 -14.14 2.86
N LYS A 466 16.51 -13.67 1.64
CA LYS A 466 17.67 -14.02 0.80
C LYS A 466 17.83 -15.54 0.60
N LYS A 467 16.72 -16.29 0.61
CA LYS A 467 16.70 -17.74 0.45
C LYS A 467 15.92 -18.14 -0.80
N SER A 468 16.45 -19.10 -1.54
CA SER A 468 15.71 -19.78 -2.60
C SER A 468 14.94 -20.96 -2.00
N THR A 469 13.66 -21.04 -2.30
CA THR A 469 12.81 -22.17 -1.90
C THR A 469 12.29 -22.88 -3.13
N ILE A 470 12.18 -24.20 -3.09
CA ILE A 470 11.52 -24.98 -4.14
C ILE A 470 10.07 -24.50 -4.26
N THR A 471 9.60 -24.28 -5.49
CA THR A 471 8.29 -23.68 -5.76
C THR A 471 7.46 -24.52 -6.71
N THR A 472 6.18 -24.64 -6.42
CA THR A 472 5.16 -25.22 -7.31
C THR A 472 4.06 -24.18 -7.55
N ASP A 473 4.44 -22.91 -7.67
CA ASP A 473 3.54 -21.82 -8.03
C ASP A 473 3.12 -21.91 -9.51
N ASP A 474 2.10 -21.17 -9.88
CA ASP A 474 1.50 -21.25 -11.21
C ASP A 474 2.51 -20.98 -12.33
N LYS A 475 3.48 -20.05 -12.14
CA LYS A 475 4.57 -19.85 -13.11
C LYS A 475 5.41 -21.11 -13.35
N SER A 476 5.71 -21.90 -12.30
CA SER A 476 6.43 -23.16 -12.49
C SER A 476 5.54 -24.24 -13.10
N MET A 477 4.24 -24.26 -12.76
CA MET A 477 3.27 -25.14 -13.42
C MET A 477 3.13 -24.82 -14.90
N GLN A 478 3.04 -23.55 -15.29
CA GLN A 478 2.93 -23.08 -16.66
C GLN A 478 4.15 -23.53 -17.49
N LYS A 479 5.36 -23.36 -16.95
CA LYS A 479 6.60 -23.86 -17.57
C LYS A 479 6.59 -25.38 -17.72
N MET A 480 6.04 -26.10 -16.75
CA MET A 480 5.89 -27.56 -16.84
C MET A 480 4.86 -27.96 -17.89
N ALA A 481 3.72 -27.28 -17.94
CA ALA A 481 2.61 -27.51 -18.85
C ALA A 481 2.99 -27.25 -20.31
N ARG A 482 3.77 -26.19 -20.59
CA ARG A 482 4.26 -25.86 -21.95
C ARG A 482 5.39 -26.77 -22.43
N GLY A 483 6.14 -27.37 -21.51
CA GLY A 483 7.39 -28.07 -21.87
C GLY A 483 8.54 -27.10 -22.13
N THR A 484 9.68 -27.62 -22.57
CA THR A 484 10.84 -26.86 -23.05
C THR A 484 11.39 -27.51 -24.32
N LYS A 485 12.37 -26.89 -24.99
CA LYS A 485 13.09 -27.52 -26.13
C LYS A 485 13.64 -28.92 -25.83
N THR A 486 13.85 -29.25 -24.56
CA THR A 486 14.45 -30.51 -24.11
C THR A 486 13.50 -31.35 -23.26
N ARG A 487 12.24 -30.94 -23.07
CA ARG A 487 11.28 -31.64 -22.22
C ARG A 487 9.87 -31.51 -22.77
N GLU A 488 9.18 -32.64 -22.90
CA GLU A 488 7.79 -32.67 -23.32
C GLU A 488 6.85 -31.90 -22.37
N PRO A 489 5.77 -31.30 -22.90
CA PRO A 489 4.66 -30.76 -22.13
C PRO A 489 4.12 -31.76 -21.09
N VAL A 490 3.80 -31.28 -19.87
CA VAL A 490 3.26 -32.13 -18.79
C VAL A 490 1.80 -31.80 -18.55
N ARG A 491 0.90 -32.71 -18.93
CA ARG A 491 -0.56 -32.53 -18.83
C ARG A 491 -1.01 -32.31 -17.39
N GLU A 492 -0.43 -33.03 -16.43
CA GLU A 492 -0.76 -32.89 -15.01
C GLU A 492 -0.48 -31.50 -14.49
N ALA A 493 0.55 -30.82 -15.00
CA ALA A 493 0.85 -29.45 -14.60
C ALA A 493 -0.26 -28.50 -15.07
N LYS A 494 -0.76 -28.68 -16.30
CA LYS A 494 -1.91 -27.91 -16.83
C LYS A 494 -3.18 -28.15 -15.98
N LEU A 495 -3.47 -29.40 -15.64
CA LEU A 495 -4.60 -29.74 -14.77
C LEU A 495 -4.50 -29.11 -13.38
N VAL A 496 -3.28 -29.05 -12.80
CA VAL A 496 -3.06 -28.35 -11.53
C VAL A 496 -3.42 -26.86 -11.66
N GLN A 497 -3.00 -26.19 -12.73
CA GLN A 497 -3.35 -24.78 -12.99
C GLN A 497 -4.87 -24.59 -13.13
N GLU A 498 -5.53 -25.44 -13.92
CA GLU A 498 -6.98 -25.40 -14.11
C GLU A 498 -7.73 -25.56 -12.77
N ILE A 499 -7.34 -26.54 -11.95
CA ILE A 499 -7.97 -26.81 -10.64
C ILE A 499 -7.77 -25.64 -9.69
N ARG A 500 -6.54 -25.10 -9.59
CA ARG A 500 -6.22 -24.01 -8.66
C ARG A 500 -6.83 -22.68 -9.13
N GLY A 501 -6.78 -22.39 -10.42
CA GLY A 501 -7.47 -21.26 -11.05
C GLY A 501 -8.98 -21.31 -10.79
N ALA A 502 -9.63 -22.46 -11.03
CA ALA A 502 -11.05 -22.65 -10.75
C ALA A 502 -11.38 -22.50 -9.26
N ARG A 503 -10.57 -23.06 -8.35
CA ARG A 503 -10.76 -22.89 -6.90
C ARG A 503 -10.69 -21.42 -6.50
N LYS A 504 -9.73 -20.68 -7.04
CA LYS A 504 -9.59 -19.26 -6.75
C LYS A 504 -10.74 -18.45 -7.34
N LEU A 505 -11.13 -18.73 -8.57
CA LEU A 505 -12.29 -18.11 -9.21
C LEU A 505 -13.54 -18.29 -8.34
N ILE A 506 -13.79 -19.51 -7.87
CA ILE A 506 -14.91 -19.81 -6.97
C ILE A 506 -14.76 -19.07 -5.64
N GLY A 507 -13.70 -19.31 -4.88
CA GLY A 507 -13.59 -18.83 -3.50
C GLY A 507 -13.31 -17.33 -3.35
N THR A 508 -12.82 -16.68 -4.40
CA THR A 508 -12.46 -15.25 -4.37
C THR A 508 -13.54 -14.41 -5.04
N TYR A 509 -14.02 -14.84 -6.21
CA TYR A 509 -14.85 -13.99 -7.08
C TYR A 509 -16.30 -14.48 -7.17
N LEU A 510 -16.56 -15.76 -7.41
CA LEU A 510 -17.93 -16.26 -7.59
C LEU A 510 -18.69 -16.47 -6.27
N ASP A 511 -17.98 -16.70 -5.17
CA ASP A 511 -18.52 -16.82 -3.82
C ASP A 511 -18.24 -15.57 -2.98
N VAL A 512 -18.25 -14.40 -3.64
CA VAL A 512 -17.93 -13.15 -2.97
C VAL A 512 -19.02 -12.79 -1.97
N SER A 513 -18.61 -12.44 -0.75
CA SER A 513 -19.55 -11.95 0.24
C SER A 513 -20.02 -10.55 -0.14
N VAL A 514 -21.33 -10.36 -0.20
CA VAL A 514 -21.99 -9.06 -0.37
C VAL A 514 -22.58 -8.62 0.96
N ASP A 515 -22.91 -7.33 1.07
CA ASP A 515 -23.57 -6.79 2.24
C ASP A 515 -25.01 -7.33 2.37
N LYS A 516 -25.65 -7.07 3.52
CA LYS A 516 -27.02 -7.56 3.82
C LYS A 516 -28.08 -7.11 2.81
N ASP A 517 -27.88 -5.97 2.17
CA ASP A 517 -28.74 -5.45 1.10
C ASP A 517 -28.40 -6.01 -0.30
N GLY A 518 -27.43 -6.91 -0.37
CA GLY A 518 -27.01 -7.61 -1.58
C GLY A 518 -26.08 -6.81 -2.49
N ARG A 519 -25.57 -5.66 -2.04
CA ARG A 519 -24.64 -4.81 -2.80
C ARG A 519 -23.19 -5.25 -2.61
N PHE A 520 -22.42 -5.13 -3.67
CA PHE A 520 -20.99 -5.37 -3.67
C PHE A 520 -20.24 -4.05 -3.41
N ARG A 521 -19.47 -4.01 -2.31
CA ARG A 521 -18.83 -2.78 -1.80
C ARG A 521 -17.36 -2.97 -1.50
N CYS A 522 -16.66 -1.85 -1.36
CA CYS A 522 -15.31 -1.79 -0.84
C CYS A 522 -15.19 -0.71 0.23
N ALA A 523 -14.09 -0.72 0.98
CA ALA A 523 -13.66 0.41 1.77
C ALA A 523 -12.51 1.13 1.03
N TYR A 524 -12.70 2.42 0.71
CA TYR A 524 -11.64 3.27 0.18
C TYR A 524 -10.78 3.84 1.31
N LYS A 525 -9.49 3.96 1.03
CA LYS A 525 -8.54 4.72 1.84
C LYS A 525 -8.08 5.92 1.02
N PRO A 526 -8.40 7.16 1.44
CA PRO A 526 -7.99 8.39 0.74
C PRO A 526 -6.48 8.46 0.50
N ARG A 527 -5.69 7.89 1.41
CA ARG A 527 -4.22 7.78 1.28
C ARG A 527 -3.75 6.35 1.58
N GLY A 528 -4.04 5.43 0.67
CA GLY A 528 -3.53 4.06 0.72
C GLY A 528 -2.11 3.87 0.17
N THR A 529 -1.60 4.84 -0.59
CA THR A 529 -0.33 4.75 -1.32
C THR A 529 0.51 6.02 -1.16
N THR A 530 1.81 5.91 -1.38
CA THR A 530 2.74 7.06 -1.27
C THR A 530 2.55 8.11 -2.37
N SER A 531 2.06 7.73 -3.55
CA SER A 531 1.78 8.65 -4.67
C SER A 531 0.47 9.43 -4.53
N GLY A 532 -0.41 9.07 -3.59
CA GLY A 532 -1.72 9.72 -3.42
C GLY A 532 -2.88 8.95 -4.04
N ARG A 533 -2.63 7.82 -4.71
CA ARG A 533 -3.71 6.92 -5.17
C ARG A 533 -4.60 6.49 -4.01
N LEU A 534 -5.90 6.52 -4.26
CA LEU A 534 -6.87 5.78 -3.48
C LEU A 534 -6.50 4.29 -3.49
N SER A 535 -6.71 3.60 -2.38
CA SER A 535 -6.68 2.14 -2.34
C SER A 535 -8.02 1.62 -1.87
N SER A 536 -8.47 0.47 -2.38
CA SER A 536 -9.69 -0.18 -1.90
C SER A 536 -9.42 -1.54 -1.25
N THR A 537 -10.22 -1.89 -0.24
CA THR A 537 -10.18 -3.18 0.46
C THR A 537 -11.60 -3.71 0.71
N LYS A 538 -11.73 -4.84 1.41
CA LYS A 538 -13.03 -5.27 1.98
C LYS A 538 -13.67 -4.15 2.82
N THR A 539 -14.99 -4.19 2.94
CA THR A 539 -15.76 -3.29 3.81
C THR A 539 -15.37 -3.47 5.28
N LEU A 540 -15.88 -2.58 6.13
CA LEU A 540 -15.69 -2.65 7.58
C LEU A 540 -16.28 -3.94 8.19
N GLU A 541 -17.32 -4.50 7.58
CA GLU A 541 -17.96 -5.75 7.99
C GLU A 541 -17.27 -7.01 7.41
N GLY A 542 -16.21 -6.84 6.61
CA GLY A 542 -15.46 -7.94 6.00
C GLY A 542 -16.09 -8.54 4.73
N THR A 543 -17.06 -7.85 4.16
CA THR A 543 -17.70 -8.16 2.87
C THR A 543 -16.99 -7.46 1.70
N GLY A 544 -17.31 -7.85 0.47
CA GLY A 544 -16.73 -7.31 -0.75
C GLY A 544 -15.24 -7.58 -0.92
N MET A 545 -14.54 -6.73 -1.68
CA MET A 545 -13.09 -6.82 -1.92
C MET A 545 -12.49 -5.54 -2.51
N ASN A 546 -11.22 -5.57 -2.88
CA ASN A 546 -10.57 -4.50 -3.63
C ASN A 546 -11.19 -4.37 -5.02
N HIS A 547 -11.82 -3.23 -5.32
CA HIS A 547 -12.47 -2.98 -6.59
C HIS A 547 -11.50 -2.53 -7.71
N GLN A 548 -10.31 -2.03 -7.37
CA GLN A 548 -9.34 -1.54 -8.35
C GLN A 548 -8.61 -2.68 -9.06
N ASN A 549 -8.54 -3.86 -8.45
CA ASN A 549 -7.84 -5.04 -8.99
C ASN A 549 -8.79 -6.16 -9.43
N LEU A 550 -10.02 -5.83 -9.83
CA LEU A 550 -10.96 -6.86 -10.30
C LEU A 550 -10.53 -7.41 -11.65
N PRO A 551 -10.44 -8.75 -11.81
CA PRO A 551 -10.17 -9.38 -13.09
C PRO A 551 -11.25 -9.02 -14.11
N ARG A 552 -10.87 -8.82 -15.36
CA ARG A 552 -11.81 -8.49 -16.44
C ARG A 552 -12.93 -9.51 -16.57
N SER A 553 -12.63 -10.80 -16.41
CA SER A 553 -13.63 -11.88 -16.42
C SER A 553 -14.68 -11.73 -15.31
N PHE A 554 -14.31 -11.19 -14.14
CA PHE A 554 -15.24 -10.95 -13.04
C PHE A 554 -16.11 -9.70 -13.26
N ARG A 555 -15.60 -8.70 -13.98
CA ARG A 555 -16.35 -7.45 -14.29
C ARG A 555 -17.65 -7.71 -15.07
N THR A 556 -17.79 -8.85 -15.74
CA THR A 556 -19.04 -9.24 -16.44
C THR A 556 -20.25 -9.35 -15.49
N PHE A 557 -20.01 -9.73 -14.23
CA PHE A 557 -21.07 -9.93 -13.24
C PHE A 557 -21.47 -8.64 -12.52
N MET A 558 -20.70 -7.57 -12.70
CA MET A 558 -20.99 -6.26 -12.11
C MET A 558 -21.96 -5.55 -13.05
N VAL A 559 -23.15 -5.22 -12.56
CA VAL A 559 -24.24 -4.66 -13.37
C VAL A 559 -24.77 -3.38 -12.72
N PRO A 560 -25.26 -2.42 -13.53
CA PRO A 560 -25.87 -1.22 -13.00
C PRO A 560 -27.20 -1.56 -12.33
N ASP A 561 -27.70 -0.63 -11.52
CA ASP A 561 -29.03 -0.73 -10.95
C ASP A 561 -30.11 -0.86 -12.06
N PRO A 562 -31.30 -1.43 -11.75
CA PRO A 562 -32.38 -1.51 -12.71
C PRO A 562 -32.67 -0.16 -13.40
N ASN A 563 -32.85 -0.20 -14.72
CA ASN A 563 -33.05 0.97 -15.59
C ASN A 563 -31.88 1.97 -15.65
N HIS A 564 -30.69 1.59 -15.16
CA HIS A 564 -29.47 2.38 -15.28
C HIS A 564 -28.51 1.79 -16.32
N VAL A 565 -27.54 2.60 -16.71
CA VAL A 565 -26.35 2.22 -17.47
C VAL A 565 -25.11 2.66 -16.71
N PHE A 566 -24.01 1.93 -16.88
CA PHE A 566 -22.70 2.40 -16.46
C PHE A 566 -22.13 3.40 -17.45
N ILE A 567 -21.39 4.37 -16.91
CA ILE A 567 -20.58 5.33 -17.65
C ILE A 567 -19.20 5.33 -16.99
N GLU A 568 -18.16 5.11 -17.76
CA GLU A 568 -16.77 5.19 -17.31
C GLU A 568 -16.05 6.26 -18.14
N TRP A 569 -15.40 7.22 -17.49
CA TRP A 569 -14.47 8.16 -18.11
C TRP A 569 -13.05 7.78 -17.73
N ASP A 570 -12.18 7.57 -18.71
CA ASP A 570 -10.88 6.93 -18.59
C ASP A 570 -9.80 7.77 -19.28
N GLU A 571 -8.75 8.16 -18.56
CA GLU A 571 -7.69 9.01 -19.09
C GLU A 571 -6.72 8.21 -19.99
N VAL A 572 -6.67 8.58 -21.27
CA VAL A 572 -5.91 7.85 -22.29
C VAL A 572 -4.41 8.01 -22.08
N GLN A 573 -3.75 6.91 -21.69
CA GLN A 573 -2.30 6.83 -21.54
C GLN A 573 -1.73 7.92 -20.62
N ALA A 574 -2.49 8.29 -19.58
CA ALA A 574 -2.30 9.50 -18.79
C ALA A 574 -0.87 9.68 -18.24
N GLU A 575 -0.30 8.63 -17.64
CA GLU A 575 1.07 8.68 -17.11
C GLU A 575 2.11 8.89 -18.21
N TRP A 576 1.92 8.26 -19.37
CA TRP A 576 2.85 8.37 -20.49
C TRP A 576 2.86 9.79 -21.06
N VAL A 577 1.68 10.43 -21.15
CA VAL A 577 1.55 11.84 -21.53
C VAL A 577 2.33 12.71 -20.54
N VAL A 578 2.17 12.51 -19.24
CA VAL A 578 2.94 13.26 -18.24
C VAL A 578 4.45 13.05 -18.42
N VAL A 579 4.93 11.83 -18.69
CA VAL A 579 6.35 11.57 -18.97
C VAL A 579 6.83 12.28 -20.24
N ALA A 580 6.01 12.37 -21.29
CA ALA A 580 6.36 13.09 -22.52
C ALA A 580 6.73 14.55 -22.23
N TYR A 581 5.90 15.24 -21.43
CA TYR A 581 6.13 16.65 -21.06
C TYR A 581 7.22 16.83 -19.99
N LEU A 582 7.33 15.91 -19.02
CA LEU A 582 8.42 15.93 -18.03
C LEU A 582 9.80 15.71 -18.64
N SER A 583 9.89 14.78 -19.59
CA SER A 583 11.11 14.49 -20.32
C SER A 583 11.49 15.63 -21.26
N GLY A 584 10.50 16.30 -21.85
CA GLY A 584 10.70 17.25 -22.93
C GLY A 584 11.01 16.55 -24.26
N ASP A 585 10.67 15.26 -24.39
CA ASP A 585 10.97 14.49 -25.59
C ASP A 585 10.08 14.94 -26.76
N ALA A 586 10.68 15.55 -27.77
CA ALA A 586 9.96 16.13 -28.90
C ALA A 586 9.14 15.10 -29.70
N ARG A 587 9.54 13.83 -29.71
CA ARG A 587 8.79 12.78 -30.40
C ARG A 587 7.59 12.34 -29.57
N MET A 588 7.78 12.09 -28.27
CA MET A 588 6.67 11.73 -27.39
C MET A 588 5.59 12.81 -27.38
N ILE A 589 5.98 14.09 -27.30
CA ILE A 589 5.01 15.17 -27.27
C ILE A 589 4.25 15.27 -28.61
N ARG A 590 4.94 15.11 -29.75
CA ARG A 590 4.29 15.10 -31.07
C ARG A 590 3.26 13.98 -31.19
N ILE A 591 3.59 12.77 -30.72
CA ILE A 591 2.67 11.62 -30.73
C ILE A 591 1.38 11.99 -30.00
N HIS A 592 1.50 12.59 -28.81
CA HIS A 592 0.34 13.01 -28.04
C HIS A 592 -0.45 14.15 -28.71
N GLU A 593 0.22 15.23 -29.16
CA GLU A 593 -0.44 16.38 -29.81
C GLU A 593 -1.17 16.01 -31.11
N GLN A 594 -0.75 14.92 -31.78
CA GLN A 594 -1.39 14.38 -32.97
C GLN A 594 -2.44 13.29 -32.67
N GLY A 595 -2.64 12.92 -31.40
CA GLY A 595 -3.58 11.88 -31.00
C GLY A 595 -3.21 10.46 -31.48
N LEU A 596 -1.91 10.19 -31.67
CA LEU A 596 -1.42 8.89 -32.15
C LEU A 596 -1.27 7.88 -30.99
N ASP A 597 -1.40 6.58 -31.29
CA ASP A 597 -1.24 5.51 -30.29
C ASP A 597 0.23 5.33 -29.90
N ALA A 598 0.63 5.82 -28.73
CA ALA A 598 1.99 5.73 -28.23
C ALA A 598 2.57 4.30 -28.17
N HIS A 599 1.74 3.27 -27.96
CA HIS A 599 2.21 1.88 -27.93
C HIS A 599 2.53 1.38 -29.34
N LEU A 600 1.68 1.72 -30.31
CA LEU A 600 1.87 1.40 -31.71
C LEU A 600 3.14 2.09 -32.24
N ILE A 601 3.27 3.40 -32.02
CA ILE A 601 4.46 4.18 -32.46
C ILE A 601 5.75 3.64 -31.84
N SER A 602 5.72 3.34 -30.54
CA SER A 602 6.89 2.78 -29.85
C SER A 602 7.22 1.38 -30.36
N GLY A 603 6.21 0.56 -30.63
CA GLY A 603 6.37 -0.75 -31.26
C GLY A 603 7.06 -0.64 -32.63
N GLY A 604 6.56 0.23 -33.50
CA GLY A 604 7.15 0.50 -34.82
C GLY A 604 8.59 1.02 -34.75
N GLN A 605 8.89 1.89 -33.78
CA GLN A 605 10.26 2.36 -33.52
C GLN A 605 11.21 1.24 -33.11
N ILE A 606 10.75 0.30 -32.29
CA ILE A 606 11.56 -0.82 -31.80
C ILE A 606 11.76 -1.87 -32.91
N SER A 607 10.68 -2.21 -33.63
CA SER A 607 10.72 -3.20 -34.70
C SER A 607 11.37 -2.67 -35.99
N LEU A 608 11.42 -1.35 -36.16
CA LEU A 608 11.75 -0.67 -37.42
C LEU A 608 10.79 -1.09 -38.55
N LEU A 609 9.49 -1.15 -38.24
CA LEU A 609 8.42 -1.47 -39.17
C LEU A 609 7.35 -0.36 -39.20
N PRO A 610 6.65 -0.17 -40.33
CA PRO A 610 5.56 0.80 -40.45
C PRO A 610 4.41 0.53 -39.47
N GLU A 611 3.75 1.60 -39.07
CA GLU A 611 2.65 1.60 -38.11
C GLU A 611 1.48 0.71 -38.55
N GLU A 612 1.16 0.74 -39.85
CA GLU A 612 0.10 -0.06 -40.46
C GLU A 612 0.39 -1.57 -40.34
N TYR A 613 1.66 -1.96 -40.42
CA TYR A 613 2.06 -3.35 -40.20
C TYR A 613 1.95 -3.75 -38.73
N VAL A 614 2.29 -2.85 -37.81
CA VAL A 614 2.19 -3.10 -36.36
C VAL A 614 0.73 -3.28 -35.93
N GLU A 615 -0.17 -2.47 -36.48
CA GLU A 615 -1.61 -2.59 -36.25
C GLU A 615 -2.15 -3.94 -36.75
N LEU A 616 -1.84 -4.25 -38.02
CA LEU A 616 -2.28 -5.50 -38.64
C LEU A 616 -1.70 -6.74 -37.96
N GLU A 617 -0.41 -6.72 -37.58
CA GLU A 617 0.21 -7.81 -36.83
C GLU A 617 -0.46 -8.01 -35.48
N TYR A 618 -0.89 -6.93 -34.82
CA TYR A 618 -1.63 -7.01 -33.56
C TYR A 618 -3.02 -7.65 -33.74
N GLU A 619 -3.70 -7.44 -34.87
CA GLU A 619 -5.00 -8.10 -35.14
C GLU A 619 -4.86 -9.64 -35.24
N TYR A 620 -3.77 -10.11 -35.85
CA TYR A 620 -3.50 -11.55 -36.00
C TYR A 620 -2.91 -12.17 -34.73
N VAL A 621 -1.88 -11.55 -34.17
CA VAL A 621 -1.12 -12.09 -33.02
C VAL A 621 -1.86 -11.84 -31.71
N GLY A 622 -2.45 -10.65 -31.56
CA GLY A 622 -3.21 -10.27 -30.38
C GLY A 622 -2.40 -10.30 -29.09
N GLY A 623 -3.01 -10.90 -28.06
CA GLY A 623 -2.47 -10.99 -26.71
C GLY A 623 -1.51 -12.15 -26.44
N SER A 624 -1.23 -13.02 -27.41
CA SER A 624 -0.51 -14.28 -27.17
C SER A 624 0.91 -14.04 -26.65
N ARG A 625 1.37 -14.97 -25.80
CA ARG A 625 2.73 -15.05 -25.23
C ARG A 625 3.48 -16.31 -25.67
N ASP A 626 2.84 -17.15 -26.48
CA ASP A 626 3.41 -18.41 -26.92
C ASP A 626 4.19 -18.20 -28.24
N GLU A 627 5.50 -18.43 -28.21
CA GLU A 627 6.39 -18.17 -29.34
C GLU A 627 5.96 -18.94 -30.60
N GLY A 628 5.53 -20.20 -30.46
CA GLY A 628 5.09 -21.03 -31.57
C GLY A 628 3.74 -20.57 -32.15
N GLU A 629 2.81 -20.18 -31.28
CA GLU A 629 1.53 -19.62 -31.71
C GLU A 629 1.70 -18.26 -32.41
N ILE A 630 2.56 -17.39 -31.87
CA ILE A 630 2.89 -16.09 -32.47
C ILE A 630 3.51 -16.29 -33.85
N GLU A 631 4.49 -17.19 -33.97
CA GLU A 631 5.13 -17.53 -35.25
C GLU A 631 4.10 -18.05 -36.28
N ALA A 632 3.24 -18.99 -35.87
CA ALA A 632 2.19 -19.52 -36.75
C ALA A 632 1.18 -18.44 -37.19
N ARG A 633 0.78 -17.54 -36.29
CA ARG A 633 -0.15 -16.43 -36.60
C ARG A 633 0.47 -15.42 -37.57
N ARG A 634 1.78 -15.14 -37.44
CA ARG A 634 2.51 -14.29 -38.39
C ARG A 634 2.64 -14.93 -39.76
N LEU A 635 2.86 -16.25 -39.84
CA LEU A 635 2.86 -16.96 -41.12
C LEU A 635 1.49 -16.90 -41.83
N ASN A 636 0.39 -16.94 -41.07
CA ASN A 636 -0.95 -16.77 -41.64
C ASN A 636 -1.19 -15.36 -42.17
N LEU A 637 -0.71 -14.34 -41.45
CA LEU A 637 -0.72 -12.95 -41.93
C LEU A 637 0.01 -12.82 -43.28
N GLU A 638 1.16 -13.49 -43.45
CA GLU A 638 1.90 -13.51 -44.72
C GLU A 638 1.13 -14.20 -45.85
N ALA A 639 0.28 -15.20 -45.53
CA ALA A 639 -0.48 -15.98 -46.51
C ALA A 639 -1.76 -15.26 -46.99
N ASP A 640 -2.47 -14.52 -46.12
CA ASP A 640 -3.71 -13.82 -46.46
C ASP A 640 -3.50 -12.56 -47.31
N TYR A 641 -2.31 -11.96 -47.24
CA TYR A 641 -2.01 -10.66 -47.85
C TYR A 641 -1.42 -10.77 -49.28
N SER A 642 -2.26 -11.11 -50.27
CA SER A 642 -1.83 -11.39 -51.66
C SER A 642 -1.70 -10.19 -52.63
N GLU A 643 -1.77 -8.94 -52.17
CA GLU A 643 -1.50 -7.74 -53.01
C GLU A 643 -0.30 -6.89 -52.52
N TRP A 644 0.10 -7.05 -51.26
CA TRP A 644 1.21 -6.31 -50.62
C TRP A 644 2.50 -7.15 -50.52
N SER A 645 2.40 -8.48 -50.47
CA SER A 645 3.49 -9.38 -50.04
C SER A 645 4.74 -9.41 -50.93
N ARG A 646 4.66 -9.20 -52.26
CA ARG A 646 5.86 -9.29 -53.12
C ARG A 646 6.70 -8.02 -53.20
N GLN A 647 6.14 -6.85 -52.89
CA GLN A 647 6.87 -5.58 -52.86
C GLN A 647 7.26 -5.19 -51.42
N SER A 648 6.45 -5.54 -50.43
CA SER A 648 6.66 -5.16 -49.02
C SER A 648 7.65 -6.05 -48.27
N LEU A 649 7.86 -7.31 -48.68
CA LEU A 649 8.94 -8.15 -48.12
C LEU A 649 10.35 -7.67 -48.50
N LYS A 650 10.49 -6.78 -49.51
CA LYS A 650 11.74 -6.06 -49.80
C LYS A 650 11.97 -4.84 -48.88
N ILE A 651 10.99 -4.50 -48.03
CA ILE A 651 11.00 -3.37 -47.09
C ILE A 651 11.30 -3.82 -45.64
N LEU A 652 11.45 -5.13 -45.39
CA LEU A 652 12.15 -5.57 -44.19
C LEU A 652 13.59 -5.05 -44.31
N HIS A 653 13.82 -3.89 -43.70
CA HIS A 653 15.15 -3.36 -43.53
C HIS A 653 16.01 -4.51 -42.99
N PRO A 654 17.26 -4.72 -43.43
CA PRO A 654 18.09 -5.82 -42.93
C PRO A 654 18.22 -5.86 -41.39
N ASN A 655 17.87 -4.74 -40.74
CA ASN A 655 17.88 -4.58 -39.29
C ASN A 655 16.49 -4.60 -38.64
N SER A 656 15.39 -4.94 -39.35
CA SER A 656 14.06 -5.07 -38.75
C SER A 656 14.07 -6.15 -37.65
N PHE A 657 13.30 -5.94 -36.60
CA PHE A 657 13.24 -6.80 -35.42
C PHE A 657 11.80 -7.26 -35.18
N LEU A 658 11.61 -8.58 -35.10
CA LEU A 658 10.34 -9.18 -34.75
C LEU A 658 10.46 -9.82 -33.36
N PRO A 659 9.71 -9.34 -32.34
CA PRO A 659 9.78 -9.92 -31.00
C PRO A 659 9.15 -11.31 -30.96
N ARG A 660 9.80 -12.24 -30.25
CA ARG A 660 9.37 -13.66 -30.20
C ARG A 660 8.21 -13.94 -29.25
N THR A 661 8.07 -13.14 -28.19
CA THR A 661 7.20 -13.45 -27.06
C THR A 661 5.96 -12.55 -26.97
N PHE A 662 5.83 -11.57 -27.86
CA PHE A 662 4.73 -10.60 -27.88
C PHE A 662 4.45 -10.15 -29.32
N SER A 663 3.25 -9.60 -29.54
CA SER A 663 3.01 -8.72 -30.68
C SER A 663 3.86 -7.44 -30.59
N ILE A 664 4.09 -6.78 -31.72
CA ILE A 664 4.95 -5.59 -31.77
C ILE A 664 4.35 -4.45 -30.92
N ARG A 665 3.02 -4.27 -30.98
CA ARG A 665 2.31 -3.26 -30.16
C ARG A 665 2.44 -3.54 -28.65
N GLN A 666 2.37 -4.81 -28.24
CA GLN A 666 2.59 -5.20 -26.83
C GLN A 666 4.01 -4.90 -26.36
N VAL A 667 5.03 -5.09 -27.21
CA VAL A 667 6.40 -4.67 -26.89
C VAL A 667 6.46 -3.16 -26.66
N GLY A 668 5.82 -2.36 -27.51
CA GLY A 668 5.68 -0.92 -27.31
C GLY A 668 5.00 -0.57 -25.98
N LYS A 669 3.91 -1.26 -25.63
CA LYS A 669 3.21 -1.12 -24.35
C LYS A 669 4.12 -1.39 -23.16
N HIS A 670 4.74 -2.57 -23.10
CA HIS A 670 5.61 -2.96 -21.98
C HIS A 670 6.84 -2.05 -21.88
N SER A 671 7.39 -1.63 -23.01
CA SER A 671 8.53 -0.69 -23.05
C SER A 671 8.16 0.67 -22.44
N ASN A 672 6.99 1.21 -22.81
CA ASN A 672 6.47 2.46 -22.24
C ASN A 672 6.26 2.36 -20.72
N HIS A 673 5.78 1.22 -20.21
CA HIS A 673 5.54 1.03 -18.78
C HIS A 673 6.82 0.73 -17.99
N GLY A 674 7.83 0.13 -18.61
CA GLY A 674 9.06 -0.25 -17.95
C GLY A 674 10.15 0.81 -18.03
N PHE A 675 10.52 1.22 -19.24
CA PHE A 675 11.74 2.00 -19.49
C PHE A 675 11.62 3.48 -19.12
N ASN A 676 10.40 4.04 -19.15
CA ASN A 676 10.13 5.36 -18.56
C ASN A 676 10.56 5.43 -17.09
N TYR A 677 10.57 4.28 -16.40
CA TYR A 677 10.85 4.17 -14.96
C TYR A 677 12.12 3.34 -14.68
N ASP A 678 13.12 3.46 -15.55
CA ASP A 678 14.48 2.91 -15.36
C ASP A 678 14.52 1.37 -15.20
N MET A 679 13.61 0.67 -15.89
CA MET A 679 13.70 -0.78 -16.04
C MET A 679 14.91 -1.14 -16.91
N THR A 680 15.75 -2.05 -16.44
CA THR A 680 16.91 -2.54 -17.21
C THR A 680 16.49 -3.62 -18.20
N ALA A 681 17.24 -3.82 -19.28
CA ALA A 681 17.01 -4.91 -20.24
C ALA A 681 16.95 -6.29 -19.56
N GLY A 682 17.86 -6.56 -18.61
CA GLY A 682 17.84 -7.83 -17.86
C GLY A 682 16.60 -8.00 -17.00
N ARG A 683 16.06 -6.92 -16.41
CA ARG A 683 14.79 -6.96 -15.70
C ARG A 683 13.63 -7.16 -16.65
N PHE A 684 13.61 -6.46 -17.79
CA PHE A 684 12.58 -6.62 -18.82
C PHE A 684 12.52 -8.07 -19.33
N ALA A 685 13.67 -8.68 -19.63
CA ALA A 685 13.79 -10.08 -20.00
C ALA A 685 13.19 -11.02 -18.93
N SER A 686 13.52 -10.78 -17.66
CA SER A 686 13.01 -11.59 -16.55
C SER A 686 11.52 -11.39 -16.27
N GLU A 687 11.01 -10.16 -16.42
CA GLU A 687 9.64 -9.78 -16.04
C GLU A 687 8.64 -10.22 -17.12
N TYR A 688 9.03 -10.06 -18.39
CA TYR A 688 8.22 -10.39 -19.57
C TYR A 688 8.62 -11.69 -20.25
N GLU A 689 9.46 -12.50 -19.60
CA GLU A 689 9.91 -13.84 -20.05
C GLU A 689 10.45 -13.87 -21.50
N THR A 690 11.13 -12.81 -21.92
CA THR A 690 11.79 -12.73 -23.23
C THR A 690 13.28 -13.03 -23.13
N SER A 691 13.95 -13.28 -24.26
CA SER A 691 15.39 -13.49 -24.27
C SER A 691 16.14 -12.20 -23.89
N LEU A 692 17.32 -12.34 -23.29
CA LEU A 692 18.16 -11.17 -22.97
C LEU A 692 18.55 -10.41 -24.23
N ASP A 693 18.81 -11.11 -25.34
CA ASP A 693 19.18 -10.49 -26.62
C ASP A 693 18.05 -9.61 -27.16
N ASP A 694 16.80 -10.13 -27.16
CA ASP A 694 15.63 -9.36 -27.56
C ASP A 694 15.44 -8.16 -26.64
N ALA A 695 15.56 -8.35 -25.32
CA ALA A 695 15.38 -7.26 -24.36
C ALA A 695 16.43 -6.15 -24.52
N VAL A 696 17.67 -6.49 -24.88
CA VAL A 696 18.73 -5.50 -25.18
C VAL A 696 18.37 -4.70 -26.44
N ILE A 697 17.95 -5.38 -27.52
CA ILE A 697 17.50 -4.71 -28.75
C ILE A 697 16.32 -3.77 -28.47
N ILE A 698 15.31 -4.26 -27.74
CA ILE A 698 14.12 -3.53 -27.34
C ILE A 698 14.48 -2.28 -26.54
N HIS A 699 15.30 -2.45 -25.50
CA HIS A 699 15.75 -1.37 -24.62
C HIS A 699 16.54 -0.29 -25.38
N ASP A 700 17.53 -0.69 -26.17
CA ASP A 700 18.42 0.26 -26.84
C ASP A 700 17.69 1.06 -27.92
N ARG A 701 16.80 0.40 -28.68
CA ARG A 701 15.99 1.07 -29.70
C ARG A 701 14.92 1.98 -29.11
N TYR A 702 14.39 1.64 -27.94
CA TYR A 702 13.48 2.51 -27.20
C TYR A 702 14.16 3.83 -26.83
N PHE A 703 15.32 3.78 -26.18
CA PHE A 703 16.07 4.99 -25.79
C PHE A 703 16.68 5.74 -26.97
N ALA A 704 16.93 5.07 -28.10
CA ALA A 704 17.28 5.75 -29.35
C ALA A 704 16.08 6.55 -29.91
N GLY A 705 14.86 6.07 -29.70
CA GLY A 705 13.63 6.76 -30.09
C GLY A 705 13.26 7.91 -29.16
N TYR A 706 13.56 7.78 -27.87
CA TYR A 706 13.19 8.73 -26.81
C TYR A 706 14.38 9.12 -25.90
N PRO A 707 15.41 9.79 -26.44
CA PRO A 707 16.66 10.05 -25.71
C PRO A 707 16.50 11.01 -24.52
N ALA A 708 15.47 11.86 -24.50
CA ALA A 708 15.31 12.89 -23.46
C ALA A 708 14.87 12.30 -22.10
N ILE A 709 14.35 11.06 -22.06
CA ILE A 709 13.95 10.38 -20.82
C ILE A 709 15.13 10.29 -19.84
N LYS A 710 16.31 9.90 -20.31
CA LYS A 710 17.51 9.80 -19.46
C LYS A 710 17.92 11.14 -18.87
N GLN A 711 17.73 12.23 -19.63
CA GLN A 711 18.03 13.58 -19.13
C GLN A 711 17.05 13.98 -18.02
N TRP A 712 15.77 13.58 -18.13
CA TRP A 712 14.81 13.78 -17.06
C TRP A 712 15.14 12.98 -15.80
N HIS A 713 15.58 11.72 -15.94
CA HIS A 713 16.04 10.94 -14.80
C HIS A 713 17.18 11.66 -14.05
N GLU A 714 18.16 12.22 -14.76
CA GLU A 714 19.22 13.01 -14.13
C GLU A 714 18.68 14.28 -13.44
N ARG A 715 17.75 15.02 -14.07
CA ARG A 715 17.09 16.17 -13.42
C ARG A 715 16.39 15.78 -12.12
N VAL A 716 15.73 14.62 -12.08
CA VAL A 716 15.09 14.11 -10.85
C VAL A 716 16.13 13.81 -9.77
N LYS A 717 17.26 13.17 -10.12
CA LYS A 717 18.36 12.93 -9.17
C LYS A 717 18.92 14.24 -8.60
N GLU A 718 19.11 15.25 -9.44
CA GLU A 718 19.56 16.58 -9.02
C GLU A 718 18.57 17.27 -8.08
N GLN A 719 17.27 17.17 -8.35
CA GLN A 719 16.22 17.69 -7.46
C GLN A 719 16.24 17.00 -6.10
N LEU A 720 16.33 15.67 -6.08
CA LEU A 720 16.44 14.90 -4.85
C LEU A 720 17.69 15.25 -4.04
N ALA A 721 18.82 15.56 -4.71
CA ALA A 721 20.06 15.94 -4.06
C ALA A 721 19.94 17.26 -3.28
N LYS A 722 19.03 18.16 -3.68
CA LYS A 722 18.81 19.46 -3.01
C LYS A 722 18.11 19.31 -1.67
N ASN A 723 16.94 18.68 -1.64
CA ASN A 723 16.09 18.63 -0.44
C ASN A 723 15.30 17.32 -0.27
N ARG A 724 15.55 16.31 -1.13
CA ARG A 724 14.83 15.04 -1.17
C ARG A 724 13.33 15.16 -1.47
N THR A 725 12.85 16.27 -2.03
CA THR A 725 11.42 16.51 -2.27
C THR A 725 11.16 16.71 -3.76
N LEU A 726 10.10 16.07 -4.26
CA LEU A 726 9.53 16.33 -5.58
C LEU A 726 8.12 16.89 -5.43
N GLU A 727 7.66 17.60 -6.45
CA GLU A 727 6.35 18.23 -6.52
C GLU A 727 5.72 17.93 -7.89
N ASN A 728 4.43 17.58 -7.90
CA ASN A 728 3.70 17.34 -9.14
C ASN A 728 3.09 18.63 -9.71
N PHE A 729 2.39 18.54 -10.84
CA PHE A 729 1.82 19.73 -11.50
C PHE A 729 0.67 20.40 -10.75
N TYR A 730 0.13 19.77 -9.71
CA TYR A 730 -0.92 20.30 -8.85
C TYR A 730 -0.41 20.73 -7.47
N GLY A 731 0.90 20.81 -7.28
CA GLY A 731 1.54 21.24 -6.03
C GLY A 731 1.66 20.15 -4.96
N ARG A 732 1.32 18.88 -5.27
CA ARG A 732 1.50 17.77 -4.34
C ARG A 732 2.97 17.45 -4.18
N LYS A 733 3.46 17.60 -2.96
CA LYS A 733 4.84 17.30 -2.58
C LYS A 733 4.97 15.89 -2.03
N ARG A 734 6.13 15.27 -2.26
CA ARG A 734 6.57 14.06 -1.56
C ARG A 734 8.06 14.16 -1.23
N ARG A 735 8.39 13.90 0.04
CA ARG A 735 9.76 13.73 0.49
C ARG A 735 10.17 12.25 0.41
N PHE A 736 11.37 11.99 -0.07
CA PHE A 736 11.95 10.65 -0.27
C PHE A 736 13.03 10.37 0.77
N LEU A 737 12.68 9.62 1.81
CA LEU A 737 13.58 9.33 2.93
C LEU A 737 14.37 8.03 2.77
N GLY A 738 14.16 7.29 1.69
CA GLY A 738 14.83 6.02 1.43
C GLY A 738 16.34 6.14 1.18
N GLU A 739 17.00 4.98 1.10
CA GLU A 739 18.41 4.87 0.74
C GLU A 739 18.65 5.34 -0.69
N TRP A 740 19.76 6.04 -0.93
CA TRP A 740 20.18 6.36 -2.29
C TRP A 740 20.45 5.06 -3.06
N GLY A 741 19.72 4.87 -4.16
CA GLY A 741 19.85 3.66 -4.98
C GLY A 741 18.63 3.43 -5.85
N GLU A 742 18.68 2.34 -6.62
CA GLU A 742 17.69 1.98 -7.63
C GLU A 742 16.24 2.07 -7.13
N THR A 743 15.96 1.54 -5.92
CA THR A 743 14.60 1.55 -5.34
C THR A 743 14.06 2.96 -5.13
N LEU A 744 14.88 3.87 -4.60
CA LEU A 744 14.48 5.25 -4.35
C LEU A 744 14.29 6.01 -5.65
N PHE A 745 15.21 5.85 -6.61
CA PHE A 745 15.14 6.54 -7.89
C PHE A 745 13.92 6.10 -8.70
N LYS A 746 13.62 4.80 -8.76
CA LYS A 746 12.41 4.30 -9.40
C LYS A 746 11.15 4.90 -8.81
N SER A 747 11.02 4.87 -7.48
CA SER A 747 9.87 5.49 -6.80
C SER A 747 9.77 7.00 -7.06
N ALA A 748 10.88 7.67 -7.31
CA ALA A 748 10.93 9.10 -7.63
C ALA A 748 10.53 9.40 -9.07
N TYR A 749 10.97 8.58 -10.05
CA TYR A 749 10.54 8.69 -11.45
C TYR A 749 9.03 8.44 -11.58
N ASP A 750 8.49 7.47 -10.84
CA ASP A 750 7.06 7.13 -10.84
C ASP A 750 6.19 8.23 -10.24
N PHE A 751 6.72 8.99 -9.27
CA PHE A 751 5.89 9.84 -8.41
C PHE A 751 5.15 10.94 -9.18
N ILE A 752 5.86 11.72 -10.00
CA ILE A 752 5.24 12.89 -10.67
C ILE A 752 4.16 12.43 -11.67
N PRO A 753 4.42 11.47 -12.58
CA PRO A 753 3.37 10.94 -13.46
C PRO A 753 2.17 10.38 -12.70
N GLN A 754 2.39 9.45 -11.78
CA GLN A 754 1.28 8.79 -11.08
C GLN A 754 0.45 9.76 -10.25
N SER A 755 1.10 10.66 -9.51
CA SER A 755 0.39 11.58 -8.63
C SER A 755 -0.36 12.67 -9.39
N THR A 756 0.16 13.11 -10.55
CA THR A 756 -0.51 14.09 -11.41
C THR A 756 -1.82 13.53 -11.95
N VAL A 757 -1.79 12.31 -12.50
CA VAL A 757 -2.98 11.64 -13.04
C VAL A 757 -4.03 11.45 -11.96
N VAL A 758 -3.60 11.04 -10.77
CA VAL A 758 -4.51 10.85 -9.63
C VAL A 758 -5.15 12.16 -9.19
N ASP A 759 -4.37 13.23 -9.11
CA ASP A 759 -4.90 14.54 -8.70
C ASP A 759 -5.87 15.09 -9.76
N LEU A 760 -5.61 14.88 -11.06
CA LEU A 760 -6.54 15.20 -12.14
C LEU A 760 -7.87 14.46 -11.97
N VAL A 761 -7.82 13.13 -11.84
CA VAL A 761 -9.02 12.29 -11.71
C VAL A 761 -9.80 12.62 -10.44
N ASN A 762 -9.12 12.83 -9.31
CA ASN A 762 -9.78 13.19 -8.06
C ASN A 762 -10.38 14.61 -8.09
N ARG A 763 -9.77 15.56 -8.81
CA ARG A 763 -10.37 16.89 -9.07
C ARG A 763 -11.62 16.75 -9.93
N GLY A 764 -11.58 15.95 -10.99
CA GLY A 764 -12.75 15.64 -11.81
C GLY A 764 -13.88 14.98 -11.01
N LEU A 765 -13.54 14.03 -10.14
CA LEU A 765 -14.46 13.39 -9.20
C LEU A 765 -15.16 14.42 -8.31
N LEU A 766 -14.41 15.35 -7.71
CA LEU A 766 -14.98 16.41 -6.87
C LEU A 766 -15.88 17.36 -7.66
N ARG A 767 -15.50 17.73 -8.89
CA ARG A 767 -16.33 18.57 -9.78
C ARG A 767 -17.67 17.89 -10.07
N LEU A 768 -17.65 16.61 -10.46
CA LEU A 768 -18.85 15.82 -10.74
C LEU A 768 -19.73 15.66 -9.50
N TYR A 769 -19.14 15.29 -8.36
CA TYR A 769 -19.88 15.05 -7.13
C TYR A 769 -20.49 16.33 -6.55
N SER A 770 -19.78 17.45 -6.65
CA SER A 770 -20.21 18.74 -6.11
C SER A 770 -21.19 19.48 -7.03
N ALA A 771 -21.30 19.09 -8.30
CA ALA A 771 -22.24 19.68 -9.22
C ALA A 771 -23.69 19.50 -8.73
N ARG A 772 -24.51 20.54 -8.92
CA ARG A 772 -25.93 20.58 -8.50
C ARG A 772 -26.89 20.79 -9.67
N LEU A 773 -26.42 20.53 -10.89
CA LEU A 773 -27.20 20.67 -12.12
C LEU A 773 -28.30 19.58 -12.18
N PRO A 774 -29.49 19.87 -12.74
CA PRO A 774 -30.60 18.92 -12.78
C PRO A 774 -30.29 17.59 -13.46
N TRP A 775 -29.43 17.60 -14.47
CA TRP A 775 -28.98 16.40 -15.19
C TRP A 775 -27.76 15.73 -14.57
N ILE A 776 -27.09 16.34 -13.58
CA ILE A 776 -26.00 15.70 -12.82
C ILE A 776 -26.50 15.09 -11.52
N LYS A 777 -27.55 15.67 -10.92
CA LYS A 777 -28.14 15.15 -9.68
C LYS A 777 -28.47 13.63 -9.70
N PRO A 778 -28.93 13.02 -10.81
CA PRO A 778 -29.18 11.58 -10.88
C PRO A 778 -27.92 10.73 -11.08
N LEU A 779 -26.76 11.34 -11.40
CA LEU A 779 -25.49 10.64 -11.57
C LEU A 779 -25.03 10.08 -10.23
N GLN A 780 -24.77 8.78 -10.22
CA GLN A 780 -24.29 8.09 -9.02
C GLN A 780 -22.89 7.58 -9.30
N ILE A 781 -21.90 8.24 -8.73
CA ILE A 781 -20.50 7.78 -8.81
C ILE A 781 -20.38 6.53 -7.94
N ILE A 782 -19.85 5.46 -8.53
CA ILE A 782 -19.77 4.14 -7.88
C ILE A 782 -18.33 3.70 -7.63
N LEU A 783 -17.38 4.19 -8.43
CA LEU A 783 -15.99 3.77 -8.35
C LEU A 783 -15.02 4.81 -8.92
N GLN A 784 -13.82 4.85 -8.34
CA GLN A 784 -12.65 5.50 -8.91
C GLN A 784 -11.60 4.42 -9.20
N GLY A 785 -11.30 4.22 -10.48
CA GLY A 785 -10.19 3.42 -10.99
C GLY A 785 -8.97 4.32 -11.12
N HIS A 786 -7.75 3.78 -11.07
CA HIS A 786 -6.50 4.55 -10.98
C HIS A 786 -6.46 5.85 -11.82
N ASP A 787 -6.92 5.76 -13.06
CA ASP A 787 -7.02 6.76 -14.12
C ASP A 787 -8.47 7.00 -14.61
N SER A 788 -9.48 6.43 -13.94
CA SER A 788 -10.88 6.47 -14.39
C SER A 788 -11.90 6.82 -13.30
N ILE A 789 -13.04 7.38 -13.71
CA ILE A 789 -14.23 7.59 -12.88
C ILE A 789 -15.36 6.75 -13.46
N MET A 790 -15.97 5.90 -12.65
CA MET A 790 -17.11 5.10 -13.03
C MET A 790 -18.35 5.53 -12.26
N ALA A 791 -19.44 5.72 -12.98
CA ALA A 791 -20.75 6.10 -12.47
C ALA A 791 -21.84 5.23 -13.09
N GLN A 792 -23.05 5.34 -12.54
CA GLN A 792 -24.27 4.86 -13.16
C GLN A 792 -25.30 5.97 -13.28
N TYR A 793 -26.16 5.87 -14.29
CA TYR A 793 -27.15 6.91 -14.60
C TYR A 793 -28.48 6.31 -15.13
N PRO A 794 -29.65 6.85 -14.73
CA PRO A 794 -30.96 6.40 -15.25
C PRO A 794 -31.13 6.61 -16.77
N THR A 795 -31.73 5.64 -17.45
CA THR A 795 -31.94 5.69 -18.92
C THR A 795 -33.25 6.33 -19.37
N ASP A 796 -34.05 6.84 -18.44
CA ASP A 796 -35.38 7.42 -18.70
C ASP A 796 -35.34 8.74 -19.47
N ASN A 797 -34.25 9.50 -19.36
CA ASN A 797 -34.05 10.76 -20.06
C ASN A 797 -32.72 10.79 -20.83
N ILE A 798 -32.79 10.45 -22.12
CA ILE A 798 -31.64 10.41 -23.05
C ILE A 798 -30.90 11.75 -23.12
N ARG A 799 -31.60 12.89 -23.07
CA ARG A 799 -30.94 14.20 -23.12
C ARG A 799 -30.13 14.46 -21.86
N TYR A 800 -30.66 14.10 -20.69
CA TYR A 800 -29.95 14.28 -19.43
C TYR A 800 -28.78 13.29 -19.30
N LEU A 801 -28.98 12.04 -19.73
CA LEU A 801 -27.88 11.06 -19.83
C LEU A 801 -26.75 11.59 -20.73
N ALA A 802 -27.07 12.11 -21.91
CA ALA A 802 -26.08 12.70 -22.81
C ALA A 802 -25.34 13.89 -22.17
N LEU A 803 -26.05 14.78 -21.46
CA LEU A 803 -25.43 15.90 -20.75
C LEU A 803 -24.54 15.43 -19.58
N ALA A 804 -24.94 14.37 -18.87
CA ALA A 804 -24.11 13.77 -17.82
C ALA A 804 -22.83 13.16 -18.40
N CYS A 805 -22.92 12.45 -19.54
CA CYS A 805 -21.76 11.96 -20.28
C CYS A 805 -20.77 13.08 -20.64
N VAL A 806 -21.27 14.19 -21.20
CA VAL A 806 -20.40 15.34 -21.57
C VAL A 806 -19.78 16.00 -20.35
N ALA A 807 -20.52 16.14 -19.25
CA ALA A 807 -19.98 16.73 -18.02
C ALA A 807 -18.78 15.96 -17.45
N GLY A 808 -18.68 14.64 -17.67
CA GLY A 808 -17.50 13.89 -17.26
C GLY A 808 -16.26 14.16 -18.10
N PHE A 809 -16.41 14.39 -19.42
CA PHE A 809 -15.31 14.91 -20.24
C PHE A 809 -14.87 16.28 -19.75
N GLU A 810 -15.81 17.20 -19.54
CA GLU A 810 -15.52 18.57 -19.04
C GLU A 810 -14.89 18.54 -17.64
N ALA A 811 -15.25 17.58 -16.79
CA ALA A 811 -14.70 17.45 -15.45
C ALA A 811 -13.22 17.06 -15.46
N LEU A 812 -12.78 16.29 -16.47
CA LEU A 812 -11.41 15.80 -16.62
C LEU A 812 -10.58 16.63 -17.63
N ASP A 813 -11.22 17.50 -18.41
CA ASP A 813 -10.55 18.45 -19.30
C ASP A 813 -9.92 19.60 -18.50
N GLU A 814 -8.69 19.38 -18.02
CA GLU A 814 -7.89 20.39 -17.32
C GLU A 814 -6.59 20.65 -18.07
N GLU A 815 -6.29 21.94 -18.28
CA GLU A 815 -5.03 22.36 -18.88
C GLU A 815 -3.91 22.36 -17.84
N ILE A 816 -2.82 21.68 -18.18
CA ILE A 816 -1.62 21.57 -17.35
C ILE A 816 -0.51 22.39 -18.00
N GLU A 817 0.13 23.27 -17.23
CA GLU A 817 1.30 24.05 -17.67
C GLU A 817 2.59 23.50 -17.07
N TYR A 818 3.59 23.27 -17.92
CA TYR A 818 4.94 22.90 -17.48
C TYR A 818 6.01 23.53 -18.38
N LEU A 819 6.96 24.26 -17.78
CA LEU A 819 8.07 24.94 -18.47
C LEU A 819 7.62 25.81 -19.65
N GLY A 820 6.49 26.51 -19.51
CA GLY A 820 5.94 27.41 -20.53
C GLY A 820 5.25 26.71 -21.70
N ARG A 821 4.98 25.40 -21.59
CA ARG A 821 4.15 24.63 -22.52
C ARG A 821 2.89 24.15 -21.81
N THR A 822 1.75 24.28 -22.47
CA THR A 822 0.46 23.76 -21.97
C THR A 822 0.08 22.48 -22.68
N PHE A 823 -0.62 21.59 -21.98
CA PHE A 823 -1.17 20.36 -22.54
C PHE A 823 -2.39 19.87 -21.75
N ARG A 824 -3.14 18.94 -22.34
CA ARG A 824 -4.29 18.27 -21.73
C ARG A 824 -4.07 16.77 -21.81
N ILE A 825 -4.65 16.00 -20.91
CA ILE A 825 -4.72 14.55 -21.06
C ILE A 825 -6.06 14.24 -21.72
N ASN A 826 -6.06 13.37 -22.73
CA ASN A 826 -7.29 13.02 -23.44
C ASN A 826 -8.10 12.03 -22.61
N THR A 827 -9.41 12.24 -22.54
CA THR A 827 -10.35 11.32 -21.89
C THR A 827 -11.10 10.50 -22.95
N ASP A 828 -11.24 9.21 -22.73
CA ASP A 828 -12.19 8.35 -23.43
C ASP A 828 -13.39 8.04 -22.52
N MET A 829 -14.57 7.77 -23.10
CA MET A 829 -15.73 7.32 -22.35
C MET A 829 -16.16 5.91 -22.79
N LYS A 830 -16.68 5.12 -21.86
CA LYS A 830 -17.35 3.85 -22.14
C LYS A 830 -18.74 3.84 -21.52
N ILE A 831 -19.70 3.19 -22.17
CA ILE A 831 -21.08 3.06 -21.68
C ILE A 831 -21.59 1.64 -21.86
N GLY A 832 -22.26 1.07 -20.85
CA GLY A 832 -22.80 -0.29 -20.97
C GLY A 832 -23.65 -0.82 -19.82
N TYR A 833 -24.12 -2.06 -19.98
CA TYR A 833 -25.01 -2.76 -19.05
C TYR A 833 -24.32 -3.79 -18.16
N ASN A 834 -23.00 -3.99 -18.35
CA ASN A 834 -22.12 -4.56 -17.35
C ASN A 834 -20.77 -3.83 -17.44
N TRP A 835 -19.87 -4.06 -16.48
CA TRP A 835 -18.60 -3.36 -16.46
C TRP A 835 -17.58 -3.89 -17.48
N ARG A 836 -17.68 -5.14 -17.93
CA ARG A 836 -16.70 -5.71 -18.88
C ARG A 836 -16.93 -5.27 -20.33
N ASP A 837 -18.20 -5.22 -20.73
CA ASP A 837 -18.68 -5.21 -22.12
C ASP A 837 -19.36 -3.87 -22.39
N MET A 838 -18.57 -2.79 -22.37
CA MET A 838 -19.03 -1.43 -22.61
C MET A 838 -18.61 -0.93 -24.00
N VAL A 839 -19.45 -0.11 -24.63
CA VAL A 839 -19.16 0.53 -25.92
C VAL A 839 -18.27 1.75 -25.67
N LYS A 840 -17.14 1.81 -26.38
CA LYS A 840 -16.24 2.96 -26.36
C LYS A 840 -16.84 4.13 -27.15
N VAL A 841 -16.72 5.33 -26.59
CA VAL A 841 -17.13 6.60 -27.19
C VAL A 841 -15.97 7.58 -27.04
N GLU A 842 -15.38 7.96 -28.16
CA GLU A 842 -14.26 8.91 -28.21
C GLU A 842 -14.78 10.35 -28.10
N GLY A 843 -14.10 11.17 -27.30
CA GLY A 843 -14.37 12.60 -27.18
C GLY A 843 -13.55 13.45 -28.16
N PRO A 844 -13.74 14.80 -28.18
CA PRO A 844 -14.80 15.54 -27.50
C PRO A 844 -16.16 15.37 -28.18
N ILE A 845 -17.24 15.56 -27.41
CA ILE A 845 -18.60 15.22 -27.83
C ILE A 845 -19.47 16.48 -28.02
N ASP A 846 -19.94 16.74 -29.24
CA ASP A 846 -21.06 17.67 -29.46
C ASP A 846 -22.37 17.08 -28.89
N VAL A 847 -22.95 17.74 -27.88
CA VAL A 847 -24.13 17.25 -27.15
C VAL A 847 -25.28 16.94 -28.11
N ASN A 848 -25.55 17.80 -29.10
CA ASN A 848 -26.72 17.61 -29.98
C ASN A 848 -26.55 16.39 -30.90
N SER A 849 -25.36 16.20 -31.46
CA SER A 849 -24.98 15.01 -32.21
C SER A 849 -25.04 13.76 -31.34
N PHE A 850 -24.56 13.86 -30.11
CA PHE A 850 -24.53 12.73 -29.18
C PHE A 850 -25.90 12.29 -28.73
N VAL A 851 -26.81 13.22 -28.41
CA VAL A 851 -28.22 12.92 -28.09
C VAL A 851 -28.87 12.10 -29.22
N ARG A 852 -28.56 12.36 -30.48
CA ARG A 852 -29.09 11.61 -31.63
C ARG A 852 -28.48 10.21 -31.77
N ARG A 853 -27.20 10.04 -31.44
CA ARG A 853 -26.47 8.77 -31.55
C ARG A 853 -26.66 7.84 -30.36
N LEU A 854 -26.90 8.42 -29.17
CA LEU A 854 -26.94 7.71 -27.90
C LEU A 854 -27.93 6.53 -27.88
N PRO A 855 -29.17 6.62 -28.42
CA PRO A 855 -30.06 5.45 -28.48
C PRO A 855 -29.46 4.25 -29.23
N LYS A 856 -28.72 4.49 -30.32
CA LYS A 856 -28.04 3.42 -31.08
C LYS A 856 -26.89 2.81 -30.27
N ILE A 857 -26.12 3.65 -29.59
CA ILE A 857 -25.02 3.22 -28.71
C ILE A 857 -25.55 2.36 -27.56
N LEU A 858 -26.70 2.72 -26.99
CA LEU A 858 -27.35 1.94 -25.94
C LEU A 858 -27.82 0.57 -26.45
N GLU A 859 -28.37 0.51 -27.66
CA GLU A 859 -28.75 -0.78 -28.26
C GLU A 859 -27.53 -1.66 -28.51
N GLU A 860 -26.45 -1.09 -29.08
CA GLU A 860 -25.19 -1.79 -29.28
C GLU A 860 -24.61 -2.33 -27.97
N ALA A 861 -24.61 -1.52 -26.91
CA ALA A 861 -24.14 -1.93 -25.60
C ALA A 861 -24.98 -3.05 -24.98
N LYS A 862 -26.28 -3.08 -25.29
CA LYS A 862 -27.19 -4.14 -24.86
C LYS A 862 -26.94 -5.44 -25.61
N ASP A 863 -26.70 -5.37 -26.91
CA ASP A 863 -26.33 -6.53 -27.74
C ASP A 863 -25.01 -7.13 -27.28
N LEU A 864 -23.99 -6.29 -27.06
CA LEU A 864 -22.69 -6.69 -26.49
C LEU A 864 -22.85 -7.44 -25.16
N HIS A 865 -23.66 -6.90 -24.24
CA HIS A 865 -23.94 -7.55 -22.96
C HIS A 865 -24.58 -8.95 -23.13
N ASN A 866 -25.57 -9.07 -24.02
CA ASN A 866 -26.29 -10.32 -24.26
C ASN A 866 -25.39 -11.37 -24.94
N ASP A 867 -24.62 -10.97 -25.94
CA ASP A 867 -23.71 -11.85 -26.68
C ASP A 867 -22.59 -12.34 -25.79
N ALA A 868 -22.00 -11.46 -24.99
CA ALA A 868 -20.92 -11.82 -24.07
C ALA A 868 -21.41 -12.79 -22.99
N ARG A 869 -22.63 -12.58 -22.46
CA ARG A 869 -23.28 -13.52 -21.53
C ARG A 869 -23.47 -14.91 -22.15
N LYS A 870 -23.84 -14.98 -23.43
CA LYS A 870 -23.97 -16.26 -24.15
C LYS A 870 -22.61 -16.94 -24.33
N LYS A 871 -21.59 -16.20 -24.76
CA LYS A 871 -20.22 -16.70 -24.93
C LYS A 871 -19.60 -17.20 -23.63
N ASP A 872 -19.79 -16.48 -22.52
CA ASP A 872 -19.26 -16.89 -21.20
C ASP A 872 -19.84 -18.24 -20.74
N LEU A 873 -21.11 -18.49 -21.05
CA LEU A 873 -21.75 -19.78 -20.76
C LEU A 873 -21.23 -20.91 -21.64
N GLU A 874 -20.85 -20.60 -22.89
CA GLU A 874 -20.32 -21.56 -23.87
C GLU A 874 -18.81 -21.83 -23.66
N ASN A 875 -18.02 -20.82 -23.29
CA ASN A 875 -16.56 -20.88 -23.18
C ASN A 875 -16.01 -20.41 -21.82
N LEU A 876 -16.30 -21.19 -20.78
CA LEU A 876 -15.87 -20.90 -19.40
C LEU A 876 -14.35 -20.86 -19.19
N GLU A 877 -13.54 -21.39 -20.11
CA GLU A 877 -12.08 -21.29 -20.00
C GLU A 877 -11.59 -19.84 -20.04
N ASP A 878 -12.30 -18.98 -20.76
CA ASP A 878 -11.96 -17.55 -20.84
C ASP A 878 -12.19 -16.86 -19.49
N LEU A 879 -13.13 -17.35 -18.69
CA LEU A 879 -13.35 -16.85 -17.33
C LEU A 879 -12.25 -17.27 -16.34
N LEU A 880 -11.47 -18.31 -16.66
CA LEU A 880 -10.36 -18.78 -15.82
C LEU A 880 -9.05 -18.05 -16.09
N LYS A 881 -9.01 -17.21 -17.12
CA LYS A 881 -7.83 -16.46 -17.56
C LYS A 881 -8.01 -14.96 -17.33
N ASP A 882 -6.91 -14.25 -17.18
CA ASP A 882 -6.87 -12.79 -17.15
C ASP A 882 -6.71 -12.19 -18.55
N GLU A 883 -6.54 -10.87 -18.63
CA GLU A 883 -6.36 -10.14 -19.90
C GLU A 883 -5.07 -10.53 -20.65
N GLU A 884 -4.09 -11.11 -19.94
CA GLU A 884 -2.82 -11.57 -20.48
C GLU A 884 -2.86 -13.07 -20.84
N GLY A 885 -4.02 -13.71 -20.66
CA GLY A 885 -4.22 -15.13 -20.89
C GLY A 885 -3.65 -16.02 -19.77
N GLU A 886 -3.22 -15.45 -18.64
CA GLU A 886 -2.72 -16.21 -17.49
C GLU A 886 -3.87 -16.73 -16.62
N TYR A 887 -3.69 -17.90 -16.01
CA TYR A 887 -4.70 -18.42 -15.09
C TYR A 887 -4.84 -17.50 -13.86
N ILE A 888 -6.07 -17.31 -13.43
CA ILE A 888 -6.43 -16.40 -12.33
C ILE A 888 -5.71 -16.71 -11.01
N GLU A 889 -5.10 -17.90 -10.83
CA GLU A 889 -4.33 -18.31 -9.64
C GLU A 889 -3.34 -17.24 -9.15
N ASN A 890 -2.67 -16.51 -10.05
CA ASN A 890 -1.64 -15.52 -9.69
C ASN A 890 -2.15 -14.11 -9.38
N LEU A 891 -3.42 -13.81 -9.64
CA LEU A 891 -3.95 -12.47 -9.40
C LEU A 891 -3.89 -12.06 -7.90
N PRO A 892 -3.82 -10.77 -7.55
CA PRO A 892 -3.71 -10.32 -6.16
C PRO A 892 -4.89 -10.69 -5.26
#